data_AF-A0A954PUJ2-F1
#
_entry.id   AF-A0A954PUJ2-F1
#
_cell.length_a   1.000
_cell.length_b   1.000
_cell.length_c   1.000
_cell.angle_alpha   90.00
_cell.angle_beta   90.00
_cell.angle_gamma   90.00
#
_symmetry.space_group_name_H-M   'P 1'
#
loop_
_entity.id
_entity.type
_entity.pdbx_description
1 polymer ?
#
loop_
_entity_poly.entity_id
_entity_poly.type
_entity_poly.pdbx_seq_one_letter_code
_entity_poly.pdbx_strand_id
1 'polypeptide(L)'
;MICAILVATLAFTASDCQACTTVVVSGKVTEDGRPLLWKNRDAWQRQNEVLWDDTGVFAFVGVANAEATQRIRMGTNTAGFCIENSVSRDLASSVESGPSNGELIGIALRTCKSVKDFQSLLDRTNEVGRSTRGNFGVIDAYGGAMMFEVGPNSYAAFDANDPDDAPLGYIVRANFSETAIESDDEPVTRRDSAYSIERYTRADELCSRRLASGPINLQYLLTAVARDVAGCPASAFVTPLSRSGELVVTSINTGKTLNRCNTVSAVVFHGVKPGESPTLTTMWTLLGEPMFTIAVPCWAKQGGVAPQANGRGASELCERAVSLRSTHYDFSGKRLDTRRLQVTTRKLLDVEKELMRQVDLEMARWRISPPSGETLRRIHESAAQRATETLRTLCEDSFDPNPPKPEAVPIGIDFTFDEPGGTLLGATSNVAGTSVWDGGLDDCAVADGVFRIRRNKTSAANRYVDLSPRIRVSGYDLTYQGYLVVQVRGWNLRGKTIGEEVRFGFSSQGENNFQTAGMLLRRTSDNEVTLSGIAFGDGSTSISSTKTFPARQITPVTFVLAMDKTKGNPGEGDAGGAYEIFFREQDDETFTPLGQPGTTRRSRNGNQIHLRTAGLFAARDEYFDIDRIYFATISPL
;
A
#
# COMPACT_ATOMS: atom_id res chain seq x y z
N MET A 1 -37.14 36.75 -14.57
CA MET A 1 -36.55 35.45 -14.92
C MET A 1 -35.23 35.32 -14.21
N ILE A 2 -35.18 34.52 -13.15
CA ILE A 2 -33.96 34.21 -12.40
C ILE A 2 -33.58 32.79 -12.82
N CYS A 3 -32.54 32.65 -13.64
CA CYS A 3 -31.97 31.34 -13.98
C CYS A 3 -30.95 30.97 -12.90
N ALA A 4 -31.35 30.10 -11.97
CA ALA A 4 -30.43 29.40 -11.10
C ALA A 4 -29.66 28.36 -11.91
N ILE A 5 -28.34 28.52 -12.04
CA ILE A 5 -27.46 27.50 -12.61
C ILE A 5 -27.16 26.50 -11.50
N LEU A 6 -27.75 25.32 -11.60
CA LEU A 6 -27.47 24.18 -10.75
C LEU A 6 -26.12 23.59 -11.18
N VAL A 7 -25.05 23.90 -10.45
CA VAL A 7 -23.75 23.23 -10.64
C VAL A 7 -23.83 21.87 -9.95
N ALA A 8 -24.03 20.81 -10.73
CA ALA A 8 -23.91 19.45 -10.26
C ALA A 8 -22.43 19.13 -10.00
N THR A 9 -22.01 19.18 -8.74
CA THR A 9 -20.73 18.63 -8.27
C THR A 9 -20.80 17.10 -8.38
N LEU A 10 -20.20 16.54 -9.45
CA LEU A 10 -19.86 15.12 -9.47
C LEU A 10 -18.81 14.86 -8.40
N ALA A 11 -19.27 14.40 -7.23
CA ALA A 11 -18.41 13.79 -6.23
C ALA A 11 -17.90 12.45 -6.77
N PHE A 12 -16.74 12.45 -7.40
CA PHE A 12 -15.99 11.22 -7.66
C PHE A 12 -15.46 10.71 -6.32
N THR A 13 -16.17 9.78 -5.69
CA THR A 13 -15.64 9.01 -4.56
C THR A 13 -14.52 8.12 -5.06
N ALA A 14 -13.26 8.54 -4.85
CA ALA A 14 -12.10 7.72 -5.14
C ALA A 14 -12.03 6.56 -4.14
N SER A 15 -12.30 5.35 -4.61
CA SER A 15 -12.35 4.14 -3.79
C SER A 15 -11.03 3.80 -3.10
N ASP A 16 -11.06 3.70 -1.77
CA ASP A 16 -10.04 3.04 -0.93
C ASP A 16 -9.81 1.59 -1.44
N CYS A 17 -8.67 1.33 -2.08
CA CYS A 17 -8.37 0.03 -2.71
C CYS A 17 -7.87 -0.98 -1.66
N GLN A 18 -8.79 -1.53 -0.85
CA GLN A 18 -8.60 -2.79 -0.12
C GLN A 18 -9.28 -3.90 -0.91
N ALA A 19 -8.50 -4.88 -1.34
CA ALA A 19 -8.90 -5.84 -2.36
C ALA A 19 -8.67 -7.30 -1.95
N CYS A 20 -8.91 -7.66 -0.68
CA CYS A 20 -8.63 -9.00 -0.15
C CYS A 20 -9.41 -10.15 -0.81
N THR A 21 -8.92 -11.38 -0.67
CA THR A 21 -9.64 -12.63 -0.99
C THR A 21 -9.56 -13.57 0.21
N THR A 22 -10.65 -14.29 0.50
CA THR A 22 -10.76 -15.23 1.62
C THR A 22 -11.41 -16.55 1.20
N VAL A 23 -11.05 -17.64 1.90
CA VAL A 23 -11.68 -18.95 1.81
C VAL A 23 -11.87 -19.55 3.20
N VAL A 24 -13.09 -19.98 3.50
CA VAL A 24 -13.43 -20.83 4.67
C VAL A 24 -13.57 -22.27 4.17
N VAL A 25 -12.90 -23.23 4.80
CA VAL A 25 -12.93 -24.65 4.42
C VAL A 25 -13.39 -25.49 5.61
N SER A 26 -14.45 -26.26 5.41
CA SER A 26 -14.95 -27.21 6.40
C SER A 26 -13.94 -28.31 6.67
N GLY A 27 -13.82 -28.72 7.95
CA GLY A 27 -13.03 -29.88 8.33
C GLY A 27 -13.40 -31.15 7.55
N LYS A 28 -14.65 -31.28 7.07
CA LYS A 28 -15.13 -32.45 6.30
C LYS A 28 -14.36 -32.72 5.01
N VAL A 29 -13.77 -31.69 4.39
CA VAL A 29 -13.06 -31.79 3.10
C VAL A 29 -11.55 -31.53 3.23
N THR A 30 -11.07 -31.44 4.46
CA THR A 30 -9.64 -31.28 4.78
C THR A 30 -8.97 -32.62 5.09
N GLU A 31 -7.66 -32.69 4.85
CA GLU A 31 -6.88 -33.92 4.98
C GLU A 31 -6.92 -34.52 6.39
N ASP A 32 -6.93 -33.66 7.41
CA ASP A 32 -6.82 -34.07 8.80
C ASP A 32 -8.12 -33.86 9.60
N GLY A 33 -9.19 -33.39 8.95
CA GLY A 33 -10.50 -33.17 9.56
C GLY A 33 -10.63 -31.84 10.31
N ARG A 34 -9.70 -30.90 10.18
CA ARG A 34 -9.69 -29.61 10.90
C ARG A 34 -10.06 -28.47 9.96
N PRO A 35 -10.90 -27.51 10.41
CA PRO A 35 -11.27 -26.39 9.55
C PRO A 35 -10.04 -25.53 9.20
N LEU A 36 -10.02 -25.02 7.98
CA LEU A 36 -9.00 -24.08 7.50
C LEU A 36 -9.65 -22.75 7.14
N LEU A 37 -8.94 -21.67 7.38
CA LEU A 37 -9.36 -20.32 7.00
C LEU A 37 -8.18 -19.61 6.37
N TRP A 38 -8.34 -19.06 5.18
CA TRP A 38 -7.26 -18.38 4.45
C TRP A 38 -7.67 -16.96 4.06
N LYS A 39 -6.70 -16.04 4.09
CA LYS A 39 -6.82 -14.69 3.54
C LYS A 39 -5.54 -14.24 2.86
N ASN A 40 -5.66 -13.68 1.66
CA ASN A 40 -4.68 -12.74 1.10
C ASN A 40 -5.13 -11.31 1.41
N ARG A 41 -4.27 -10.53 2.08
CA ARG A 41 -4.52 -9.13 2.40
C ARG A 41 -3.91 -8.23 1.34
N ASP A 42 -4.77 -7.54 0.62
CA ASP A 42 -4.36 -6.56 -0.38
C ASP A 42 -4.53 -5.14 0.15
N ALA A 43 -3.42 -4.41 0.29
CA ALA A 43 -3.39 -3.04 0.74
C ALA A 43 -2.19 -2.26 0.18
N TRP A 44 -2.28 -0.94 0.19
CA TRP A 44 -1.16 -0.08 -0.21
C TRP A 44 -0.11 0.06 0.90
N GLN A 45 -0.51 -0.09 2.18
CA GLN A 45 0.41 -0.14 3.33
C GLN A 45 1.10 -1.50 3.37
N ARG A 46 2.39 -1.52 3.02
CA ARG A 46 3.18 -2.74 2.91
C ARG A 46 3.69 -3.26 4.24
N GLN A 47 3.93 -2.38 5.20
CA GLN A 47 4.46 -2.77 6.50
C GLN A 47 3.35 -3.34 7.38
N ASN A 48 3.49 -4.61 7.75
CA ASN A 48 2.56 -5.37 8.59
C ASN A 48 3.34 -6.04 9.71
N GLU A 49 2.66 -6.29 10.82
CA GLU A 49 3.25 -6.86 12.03
C GLU A 49 2.29 -7.85 12.67
N VAL A 50 2.86 -8.78 13.43
CA VAL A 50 2.11 -9.66 14.32
C VAL A 50 2.05 -9.01 15.70
N LEU A 51 0.87 -8.94 16.28
CA LEU A 51 0.62 -8.39 17.60
C LEU A 51 0.08 -9.49 18.51
N TRP A 52 0.39 -9.37 19.80
CA TRP A 52 -0.20 -10.17 20.86
C TRP A 52 -0.79 -9.24 21.92
N ASP A 53 -1.99 -9.56 22.39
CA ASP A 53 -2.78 -8.74 23.31
C ASP A 53 -3.56 -9.67 24.25
N ASP A 54 -3.48 -9.42 25.56
CA ASP A 54 -4.17 -10.14 26.64
C ASP A 54 -5.13 -9.26 27.45
N THR A 55 -5.52 -8.11 26.90
CA THR A 55 -6.41 -7.14 27.56
C THR A 55 -7.88 -7.57 27.58
N GLY A 56 -8.25 -8.56 26.76
CA GLY A 56 -9.60 -9.10 26.65
C GLY A 56 -9.89 -10.31 27.54
N VAL A 57 -11.08 -10.89 27.39
CA VAL A 57 -11.44 -12.18 28.02
C VAL A 57 -10.55 -13.30 27.48
N PHE A 58 -10.24 -13.23 26.18
CA PHE A 58 -9.29 -14.11 25.53
C PHE A 58 -8.09 -13.30 25.06
N ALA A 59 -6.88 -13.79 25.37
CA ALA A 59 -5.68 -13.29 24.73
C ALA A 59 -5.68 -13.72 23.25
N PHE A 60 -5.12 -12.89 22.37
CA PHE A 60 -5.10 -13.16 20.94
C PHE A 60 -3.75 -12.83 20.31
N VAL A 61 -3.52 -13.45 19.15
CA VAL A 61 -2.48 -13.08 18.21
C VAL A 61 -3.13 -12.68 16.90
N GLY A 62 -2.67 -11.59 16.27
CA GLY A 62 -3.28 -11.08 15.05
C GLY A 62 -2.33 -10.25 14.21
N VAL A 63 -2.72 -9.98 12.97
CA VAL A 63 -1.96 -9.15 12.03
C VAL A 63 -2.56 -7.76 11.97
N ALA A 64 -1.71 -6.74 12.09
CA ALA A 64 -2.05 -5.33 11.91
C ALA A 64 -1.11 -4.66 10.90
N ASN A 65 -1.45 -3.43 10.50
CA ASN A 65 -0.41 -2.58 9.89
C ASN A 65 0.62 -2.26 10.98
N ALA A 66 1.87 -2.06 10.58
CA ALA A 66 2.87 -1.55 11.51
C ALA A 66 2.38 -0.23 12.14
N GLU A 67 2.66 -0.06 13.44
CA GLU A 67 2.24 1.06 14.28
C GLU A 67 0.72 1.23 14.51
N ALA A 68 -0.15 0.48 13.81
CA ALA A 68 -1.60 0.57 13.95
C ALA A 68 -2.16 -0.53 14.86
N THR A 69 -1.71 -0.54 16.12
CA THR A 69 -1.94 -1.67 17.05
C THR A 69 -3.39 -1.92 17.43
N GLN A 70 -4.28 -0.95 17.19
CA GLN A 70 -5.69 -1.03 17.55
C GLN A 70 -6.59 -1.64 16.46
N ARG A 71 -6.10 -1.76 15.21
CA ARG A 71 -6.92 -2.22 14.07
C ARG A 71 -6.42 -3.52 13.47
N ILE A 72 -6.90 -4.62 14.06
CA ILE A 72 -6.57 -5.99 13.64
C ILE A 72 -7.24 -6.31 12.30
N ARG A 73 -6.51 -7.04 11.44
CA ARG A 73 -6.95 -7.40 10.08
C ARG A 73 -7.35 -8.86 9.96
N MET A 74 -6.84 -9.70 10.85
CA MET A 74 -7.08 -11.14 10.97
C MET A 74 -6.38 -11.63 12.23
N GLY A 75 -6.90 -12.66 12.90
CA GLY A 75 -6.25 -13.21 14.09
C GLY A 75 -6.93 -14.46 14.66
N THR A 76 -6.34 -15.00 15.72
CA THR A 76 -6.88 -16.11 16.51
C THR A 76 -6.67 -15.86 18.00
N ASN A 77 -7.58 -16.37 18.84
CA ASN A 77 -7.51 -16.20 20.29
C ASN A 77 -7.31 -17.53 21.06
N THR A 78 -7.13 -17.44 22.38
CA THR A 78 -6.84 -18.60 23.24
C THR A 78 -7.98 -19.62 23.32
N ALA A 79 -9.19 -19.25 22.89
CA ALA A 79 -10.32 -20.16 22.75
C ALA A 79 -10.36 -20.88 21.39
N GLY A 80 -9.39 -20.63 20.50
CA GLY A 80 -9.33 -21.25 19.18
C GLY A 80 -10.32 -20.65 18.17
N PHE A 81 -10.88 -19.48 18.49
CA PHE A 81 -11.68 -18.69 17.55
C PHE A 81 -10.75 -17.95 16.61
N CYS A 82 -10.96 -18.10 15.30
CA CYS A 82 -10.24 -17.37 14.25
C CYS A 82 -11.20 -16.50 13.45
N ILE A 83 -10.74 -15.33 13.06
CA ILE A 83 -11.52 -14.40 12.23
C ILE A 83 -10.62 -13.63 11.27
N GLU A 84 -11.13 -13.42 10.06
CA GLU A 84 -10.55 -12.52 9.06
C GLU A 84 -11.66 -11.75 8.33
N ASN A 85 -11.29 -10.93 7.33
CA ASN A 85 -12.29 -10.31 6.49
C ASN A 85 -11.80 -9.93 5.08
N SER A 86 -12.71 -9.78 4.14
CA SER A 86 -12.54 -8.96 2.94
C SER A 86 -13.52 -7.79 2.95
N VAL A 87 -13.12 -6.63 2.43
CA VAL A 87 -14.02 -5.46 2.38
C VAL A 87 -14.99 -5.61 1.22
N SER A 88 -16.27 -5.35 1.47
CA SER A 88 -17.33 -5.30 0.47
C SER A 88 -17.99 -3.92 0.47
N ARG A 89 -18.36 -3.39 -0.70
CA ARG A 89 -18.90 -2.02 -0.85
C ARG A 89 -20.28 -1.96 -1.52
N ASP A 90 -20.76 -3.09 -1.95
CA ASP A 90 -22.02 -3.32 -2.67
C ASP A 90 -23.24 -3.40 -1.76
N LEU A 91 -23.06 -3.63 -0.46
CA LEU A 91 -24.12 -3.49 0.53
C LEU A 91 -24.48 -1.98 0.73
N ALA A 92 -25.72 -1.60 0.33
CA ALA A 92 -26.25 -0.24 0.38
C ALA A 92 -26.27 0.37 1.80
N SER A 93 -26.33 1.71 1.93
CA SER A 93 -26.24 2.38 3.24
C SER A 93 -26.99 3.70 3.41
N SER A 94 -27.39 3.99 4.65
CA SER A 94 -27.70 5.32 5.17
C SER A 94 -27.26 5.60 6.63
N VAL A 95 -26.40 4.76 7.25
CA VAL A 95 -25.94 4.94 8.65
C VAL A 95 -24.43 4.78 8.79
N GLU A 96 -23.79 5.72 9.51
CA GLU A 96 -22.34 5.99 9.59
C GLU A 96 -21.78 6.00 11.03
N SER A 97 -22.21 5.09 11.91
CA SER A 97 -21.66 5.00 13.29
C SER A 97 -21.50 3.56 13.78
N GLY A 98 -20.57 3.33 14.71
CA GLY A 98 -20.26 2.00 15.25
C GLY A 98 -18.96 1.40 14.68
N PRO A 99 -18.59 0.17 15.10
CA PRO A 99 -17.27 -0.39 14.85
C PRO A 99 -17.00 -0.57 13.35
N SER A 100 -15.80 -0.18 12.94
CA SER A 100 -15.25 -0.48 11.62
C SER A 100 -14.85 -1.95 11.51
N ASN A 101 -14.56 -2.43 10.29
CA ASN A 101 -14.15 -3.82 10.06
C ASN A 101 -13.04 -4.30 11.01
N GLY A 102 -11.99 -3.49 11.21
CA GLY A 102 -10.87 -3.87 12.08
C GLY A 102 -11.19 -3.80 13.58
N GLU A 103 -12.05 -2.87 13.98
CA GLU A 103 -12.52 -2.78 15.36
C GLU A 103 -13.45 -3.95 15.71
N LEU A 104 -14.34 -4.36 14.79
CA LEU A 104 -15.19 -5.53 14.96
C LEU A 104 -14.37 -6.81 15.13
N ILE A 105 -13.32 -7.00 14.31
CA ILE A 105 -12.36 -8.12 14.47
C ILE A 105 -11.70 -8.07 15.84
N GLY A 106 -11.22 -6.90 16.27
CA GLY A 106 -10.59 -6.74 17.59
C GLY A 106 -11.54 -7.02 18.74
N ILE A 107 -12.81 -6.62 18.66
CA ILE A 107 -13.84 -6.94 19.66
C ILE A 107 -14.09 -8.46 19.68
N ALA A 108 -14.26 -9.09 18.51
CA ALA A 108 -14.50 -10.52 18.41
C ALA A 108 -13.35 -11.34 18.99
N LEU A 109 -12.10 -11.02 18.65
CA LEU A 109 -10.92 -11.71 19.18
C LEU A 109 -10.82 -11.62 20.71
N ARG A 110 -11.23 -10.49 21.31
CA ARG A 110 -11.20 -10.30 22.76
C ARG A 110 -12.35 -10.98 23.51
N THR A 111 -13.46 -11.31 22.84
CA THR A 111 -14.72 -11.66 23.52
C THR A 111 -15.39 -12.95 23.05
N CYS A 112 -15.19 -13.37 21.81
CA CYS A 112 -15.83 -14.56 21.22
C CYS A 112 -14.97 -15.81 21.42
N LYS A 113 -15.57 -16.94 21.79
CA LYS A 113 -14.91 -18.26 21.75
C LYS A 113 -15.42 -19.13 20.59
N SER A 114 -16.52 -18.74 19.95
CA SER A 114 -17.19 -19.53 18.93
C SER A 114 -17.86 -18.67 17.86
N VAL A 115 -18.20 -19.29 16.73
CA VAL A 115 -19.06 -18.76 15.67
C VAL A 115 -20.38 -18.23 16.25
N LYS A 116 -20.97 -18.95 17.22
CA LYS A 116 -22.22 -18.54 17.89
C LYS A 116 -22.06 -17.23 18.68
N ASP A 117 -20.92 -17.03 19.33
CA ASP A 117 -20.65 -15.76 20.02
C ASP A 117 -20.47 -14.63 19.02
N PHE A 118 -19.88 -14.90 17.85
CA PHE A 118 -19.74 -13.90 16.80
C PHE A 118 -21.10 -13.52 16.18
N GLN A 119 -21.98 -14.50 15.93
CA GLN A 119 -23.38 -14.23 15.56
C GLN A 119 -24.08 -13.36 16.60
N SER A 120 -23.94 -13.69 17.89
CA SER A 120 -24.52 -12.88 18.98
C SER A 120 -23.95 -11.46 19.03
N LEU A 121 -22.66 -11.29 18.70
CA LEU A 121 -22.03 -9.97 18.57
C LEU A 121 -22.62 -9.19 17.37
N LEU A 122 -22.83 -9.86 16.24
CA LEU A 122 -23.47 -9.25 15.06
C LEU A 122 -24.93 -8.87 15.33
N ASP A 123 -25.71 -9.71 16.01
CA ASP A 123 -27.09 -9.42 16.41
C ASP A 123 -27.17 -8.15 17.26
N ARG A 124 -26.36 -8.08 18.33
CA ARG A 124 -26.26 -6.88 19.17
C ARG A 124 -25.83 -5.65 18.39
N THR A 125 -24.88 -5.80 17.48
CA THR A 125 -24.38 -4.67 16.70
C THR A 125 -25.33 -4.30 15.54
N ASN A 126 -26.29 -5.14 15.16
CA ASN A 126 -27.37 -4.76 14.25
C ASN A 126 -28.29 -3.74 14.90
N GLU A 127 -28.54 -3.88 16.21
CA GLU A 127 -29.39 -2.95 16.99
C GLU A 127 -28.78 -1.55 17.07
N VAL A 128 -27.46 -1.46 17.31
CA VAL A 128 -26.76 -0.17 17.49
C VAL A 128 -26.12 0.39 16.22
N GLY A 129 -25.95 -0.45 15.19
CA GLY A 129 -25.28 -0.10 13.93
C GLY A 129 -23.76 -0.28 13.94
N ARG A 130 -23.20 -0.42 12.72
CA ARG A 130 -21.77 -0.53 12.44
C ARG A 130 -21.39 0.29 11.22
N SER A 131 -20.12 0.73 11.16
CA SER A 131 -19.49 1.22 9.92
C SER A 131 -18.87 0.09 9.08
N THR A 132 -19.06 -1.16 9.52
CA THR A 132 -18.57 -2.40 8.91
C THR A 132 -19.26 -2.69 7.59
N ARG A 133 -18.48 -3.02 6.56
CA ARG A 133 -18.94 -3.61 5.30
C ARG A 133 -17.92 -4.60 4.80
N GLY A 134 -18.29 -5.87 4.74
CA GLY A 134 -17.35 -6.90 4.35
C GLY A 134 -17.83 -8.32 4.58
N ASN A 135 -17.05 -9.24 4.04
CA ASN A 135 -17.23 -10.67 4.24
C ASN A 135 -16.26 -11.11 5.35
N PHE A 136 -16.74 -11.85 6.33
CA PHE A 136 -15.96 -12.28 7.50
C PHE A 136 -15.97 -13.80 7.57
N GLY A 137 -14.83 -14.44 7.30
CA GLY A 137 -14.64 -15.85 7.56
C GLY A 137 -14.30 -16.09 9.02
N VAL A 138 -14.95 -17.10 9.61
CA VAL A 138 -14.81 -17.48 11.01
C VAL A 138 -14.70 -18.99 11.13
N ILE A 139 -13.70 -19.48 11.87
CA ILE A 139 -13.62 -20.88 12.30
C ILE A 139 -13.42 -20.94 13.82
N ASP A 140 -13.86 -22.02 14.46
CA ASP A 140 -13.66 -22.20 15.89
C ASP A 140 -13.29 -23.63 16.30
N ALA A 141 -12.89 -23.80 17.57
CA ALA A 141 -12.52 -25.08 18.15
C ALA A 141 -13.70 -26.04 18.40
N TYR A 142 -14.94 -25.58 18.20
CA TYR A 142 -16.16 -26.38 18.34
C TYR A 142 -16.63 -26.97 17.01
N GLY A 143 -15.90 -26.71 15.91
CA GLY A 143 -16.19 -27.23 14.57
C GLY A 143 -16.96 -26.25 13.68
N GLY A 144 -17.20 -25.03 14.16
CA GLY A 144 -17.79 -23.97 13.34
C GLY A 144 -16.86 -23.57 12.20
N ALA A 145 -17.42 -23.39 11.00
CA ALA A 145 -16.72 -22.87 9.83
C ALA A 145 -17.72 -22.06 8.98
N MET A 146 -17.75 -20.75 9.14
CA MET A 146 -18.77 -19.88 8.56
C MET A 146 -18.21 -18.69 7.81
N MET A 147 -18.94 -18.23 6.81
CA MET A 147 -18.75 -16.96 6.12
C MET A 147 -19.92 -16.03 6.42
N PHE A 148 -19.65 -14.79 6.83
CA PHE A 148 -20.67 -13.79 7.10
C PHE A 148 -20.53 -12.62 6.13
N GLU A 149 -21.61 -12.24 5.44
CA GLU A 149 -21.67 -11.00 4.67
C GLU A 149 -22.30 -9.93 5.55
N VAL A 150 -21.47 -9.03 6.09
CA VAL A 150 -21.86 -8.09 7.15
C VAL A 150 -22.01 -6.68 6.59
N GLY A 151 -23.19 -6.10 6.76
CA GLY A 151 -23.51 -4.71 6.49
C GLY A 151 -23.68 -3.87 7.77
N PRO A 152 -24.18 -2.62 7.67
CA PRO A 152 -24.34 -1.72 8.81
C PRO A 152 -25.27 -2.22 9.92
N ASN A 153 -26.43 -2.78 9.57
CA ASN A 153 -27.46 -3.22 10.51
C ASN A 153 -28.02 -4.63 10.19
N SER A 154 -27.35 -5.36 9.31
CA SER A 154 -27.74 -6.70 8.88
C SER A 154 -26.50 -7.54 8.59
N TYR A 155 -26.71 -8.85 8.53
CA TYR A 155 -25.75 -9.78 7.98
C TYR A 155 -26.47 -10.98 7.34
N ALA A 156 -25.82 -11.61 6.38
CA ALA A 156 -26.13 -12.97 5.92
C ALA A 156 -25.04 -13.92 6.44
N ALA A 157 -25.40 -15.17 6.71
CA ALA A 157 -24.51 -16.16 7.27
C ALA A 157 -24.58 -17.44 6.45
N PHE A 158 -23.42 -18.01 6.12
CA PHE A 158 -23.27 -19.20 5.28
C PHE A 158 -22.37 -20.20 6.01
N ASP A 159 -22.81 -21.45 6.16
CA ASP A 159 -22.07 -22.51 6.85
C ASP A 159 -21.31 -23.38 5.86
N ALA A 160 -19.98 -23.39 5.93
CA ALA A 160 -19.16 -24.25 5.07
C ALA A 160 -19.37 -25.74 5.35
N ASN A 161 -20.00 -26.10 6.48
CA ASN A 161 -20.39 -27.47 6.80
C ASN A 161 -21.75 -27.86 6.21
N ASP A 162 -22.57 -26.91 5.78
CA ASP A 162 -23.89 -27.16 5.19
C ASP A 162 -23.75 -27.34 3.67
N PRO A 163 -24.15 -28.50 3.10
CA PRO A 163 -24.13 -28.72 1.65
C PRO A 163 -24.99 -27.73 0.85
N ASP A 164 -26.00 -27.10 1.46
CA ASP A 164 -26.84 -26.12 0.77
C ASP A 164 -26.09 -24.79 0.55
N ASP A 165 -25.28 -24.36 1.53
CA ASP A 165 -24.43 -23.17 1.44
C ASP A 165 -23.09 -23.45 0.75
N ALA A 166 -22.53 -24.64 0.97
CA ALA A 166 -21.21 -25.05 0.50
C ALA A 166 -21.21 -26.50 -0.03
N PRO A 167 -21.71 -26.73 -1.26
CA PRO A 167 -21.81 -28.08 -1.85
C PRO A 167 -20.48 -28.85 -1.90
N LEU A 168 -19.36 -28.14 -2.00
CA LEU A 168 -18.00 -28.70 -2.01
C LEU A 168 -17.27 -28.55 -0.66
N GLY A 169 -17.94 -28.10 0.39
CA GLY A 169 -17.38 -27.95 1.73
C GLY A 169 -16.42 -26.77 1.92
N TYR A 170 -16.46 -25.77 1.03
CA TYR A 170 -15.73 -24.52 1.19
C TYR A 170 -16.55 -23.32 0.66
N ILE A 171 -16.25 -22.12 1.15
CA ILE A 171 -16.87 -20.86 0.73
C ILE A 171 -15.77 -19.84 0.41
N VAL A 172 -15.84 -19.25 -0.79
CA VAL A 172 -14.91 -18.20 -1.26
C VAL A 172 -15.59 -16.84 -1.20
N ARG A 173 -14.86 -15.80 -0.80
CA ARG A 173 -15.28 -14.40 -0.99
C ARG A 173 -14.12 -13.52 -1.44
N ALA A 174 -14.44 -12.52 -2.27
CA ALA A 174 -13.52 -11.43 -2.62
C ALA A 174 -14.10 -10.10 -2.11
N ASN A 175 -14.15 -9.04 -2.92
CA ASN A 175 -14.59 -7.71 -2.46
C ASN A 175 -16.00 -7.33 -2.91
N PHE A 176 -16.84 -8.34 -3.01
CA PHE A 176 -18.28 -8.24 -3.22
C PHE A 176 -18.97 -9.25 -2.29
N SER A 177 -20.23 -9.01 -2.00
CA SER A 177 -21.15 -9.85 -1.25
C SER A 177 -22.10 -10.50 -2.26
N GLU A 178 -22.26 -11.82 -2.21
CA GLU A 178 -23.15 -12.54 -3.14
C GLU A 178 -24.61 -12.12 -2.94
N THR A 179 -25.03 -11.84 -1.70
CA THR A 179 -26.39 -11.34 -1.40
C THR A 179 -26.68 -9.96 -1.98
N ALA A 180 -25.65 -9.14 -2.20
CA ALA A 180 -25.78 -7.83 -2.83
C ALA A 180 -25.93 -7.91 -4.36
N ILE A 181 -25.60 -9.06 -4.95
CA ILE A 181 -25.75 -9.33 -6.40
C ILE A 181 -27.13 -9.92 -6.69
N GLU A 182 -27.70 -10.72 -5.77
CA GLU A 182 -29.00 -11.39 -5.94
C GLU A 182 -30.21 -10.48 -5.74
N SER A 183 -30.05 -9.30 -5.13
CA SER A 183 -31.14 -8.40 -4.73
C SER A 183 -31.59 -7.38 -5.79
N ASP A 184 -30.92 -7.31 -6.95
CA ASP A 184 -31.30 -6.42 -8.05
C ASP A 184 -31.88 -7.22 -9.24
N ASP A 185 -32.98 -6.72 -9.83
CA ASP A 185 -33.71 -7.29 -10.99
C ASP A 185 -32.89 -7.40 -12.31
N GLU A 186 -31.56 -7.21 -12.28
CA GLU A 186 -30.63 -7.28 -13.42
C GLU A 186 -29.42 -8.19 -13.08
N PRO A 187 -29.56 -9.53 -13.14
CA PRO A 187 -28.69 -10.47 -12.40
C PRO A 187 -27.29 -10.70 -13.01
N VAL A 188 -27.05 -10.26 -14.25
CA VAL A 188 -25.88 -10.73 -15.02
C VAL A 188 -24.81 -9.64 -15.20
N THR A 189 -25.19 -8.36 -15.23
CA THR A 189 -24.26 -7.28 -15.56
C THR A 189 -23.32 -6.89 -14.41
N ARG A 190 -23.69 -7.14 -13.15
CA ARG A 190 -22.86 -6.75 -11.99
C ARG A 190 -21.74 -7.75 -11.68
N ARG A 191 -21.99 -9.06 -11.83
CA ARG A 191 -21.02 -10.13 -11.52
C ARG A 191 -19.74 -10.00 -12.37
N ASP A 192 -19.90 -9.70 -13.66
CA ASP A 192 -18.79 -9.49 -14.61
C ASP A 192 -18.12 -8.11 -14.47
N SER A 193 -18.79 -7.15 -13.83
CA SER A 193 -18.26 -5.80 -13.57
C SER A 193 -17.54 -5.66 -12.23
N ALA A 194 -17.70 -6.63 -11.32
CA ALA A 194 -17.08 -6.59 -10.01
C ALA A 194 -15.56 -6.69 -10.16
N TYR A 195 -14.82 -5.65 -9.77
CA TYR A 195 -13.37 -5.54 -9.98
C TYR A 195 -12.55 -6.71 -9.38
N SER A 196 -13.15 -7.50 -8.49
CA SER A 196 -12.53 -8.64 -7.80
C SER A 196 -12.99 -10.02 -8.29
N ILE A 197 -13.83 -10.11 -9.33
CA ILE A 197 -14.42 -11.38 -9.79
C ILE A 197 -13.37 -12.38 -10.29
N GLU A 198 -12.32 -11.88 -10.96
CA GLU A 198 -11.21 -12.72 -11.44
C GLU A 198 -10.52 -13.47 -10.28
N ARG A 199 -10.37 -12.82 -9.12
CA ARG A 199 -9.76 -13.43 -7.92
C ARG A 199 -10.68 -14.43 -7.24
N TYR A 200 -11.96 -14.07 -7.11
CA TYR A 200 -12.98 -14.99 -6.60
C TYR A 200 -13.00 -16.29 -7.43
N THR A 201 -13.12 -16.15 -8.75
CA THR A 201 -13.20 -17.29 -9.67
C THR A 201 -11.93 -18.13 -9.61
N ARG A 202 -10.75 -17.48 -9.53
CA ARG A 202 -9.49 -18.20 -9.44
C ARG A 202 -9.34 -18.97 -8.13
N ALA A 203 -9.75 -18.40 -6.99
CA ALA A 203 -9.70 -19.10 -5.71
C ALA A 203 -10.65 -20.30 -5.69
N ASP A 204 -11.87 -20.14 -6.23
CA ASP A 204 -12.84 -21.23 -6.39
C ASP A 204 -12.31 -22.37 -7.30
N GLU A 205 -11.72 -22.01 -8.44
CA GLU A 205 -11.10 -22.95 -9.38
C GLU A 205 -9.96 -23.76 -8.71
N LEU A 206 -9.13 -23.11 -7.90
CA LEU A 206 -8.05 -23.77 -7.18
C LEU A 206 -8.59 -24.76 -6.12
N CYS A 207 -9.59 -24.35 -5.34
CA CYS A 207 -10.19 -25.20 -4.32
C CYS A 207 -10.93 -26.41 -4.93
N SER A 208 -11.78 -26.20 -5.92
CA SER A 208 -12.50 -27.27 -6.63
C SER A 208 -11.55 -28.24 -7.33
N ARG A 209 -10.52 -27.74 -8.04
CA ARG A 209 -9.50 -28.59 -8.68
C ARG A 209 -8.72 -29.39 -7.64
N ARG A 210 -8.40 -28.79 -6.49
CA ARG A 210 -7.71 -29.54 -5.43
C ARG A 210 -8.57 -30.72 -4.99
N LEU A 211 -9.84 -30.49 -4.67
CA LEU A 211 -10.78 -31.53 -4.23
C LEU A 211 -10.98 -32.65 -5.25
N ALA A 212 -10.94 -32.34 -6.54
CA ALA A 212 -10.96 -33.36 -7.60
C ALA A 212 -9.74 -34.31 -7.57
N SER A 213 -8.63 -33.90 -6.92
CA SER A 213 -7.38 -34.66 -6.83
C SER A 213 -7.00 -35.10 -5.40
N GLY A 214 -7.74 -34.65 -4.38
CA GLY A 214 -7.46 -34.94 -2.98
C GLY A 214 -7.93 -33.82 -2.03
N PRO A 215 -7.85 -34.03 -0.71
CA PRO A 215 -8.36 -33.07 0.26
C PRO A 215 -7.57 -31.75 0.23
N ILE A 216 -8.24 -30.66 0.60
CA ILE A 216 -7.58 -29.37 0.83
C ILE A 216 -6.74 -29.50 2.11
N ASN A 217 -5.53 -28.95 2.11
CA ASN A 217 -4.66 -28.96 3.27
C ASN A 217 -3.91 -27.63 3.41
N LEU A 218 -3.32 -27.44 4.60
CA LEU A 218 -2.55 -26.25 4.96
C LEU A 218 -1.47 -25.92 3.93
N GLN A 219 -0.68 -26.93 3.53
CA GLN A 219 0.41 -26.75 2.58
C GLN A 219 -0.10 -26.22 1.22
N TYR A 220 -1.23 -26.75 0.73
CA TYR A 220 -1.84 -26.31 -0.52
C TYR A 220 -2.30 -24.85 -0.45
N LEU A 221 -2.98 -24.45 0.62
CA LEU A 221 -3.40 -23.05 0.79
C LEU A 221 -2.21 -22.09 0.86
N LEU A 222 -1.13 -22.45 1.57
CA LEU A 222 0.07 -21.62 1.65
C LEU A 222 0.82 -21.52 0.32
N THR A 223 1.01 -22.63 -0.40
CA THR A 223 1.96 -22.69 -1.53
C THR A 223 1.33 -22.56 -2.90
N ALA A 224 0.08 -23.01 -3.05
CA ALA A 224 -0.63 -22.94 -4.31
C ALA A 224 -1.60 -21.75 -4.33
N VAL A 225 -2.39 -21.54 -3.27
CA VAL A 225 -3.45 -20.51 -3.28
C VAL A 225 -2.90 -19.14 -2.92
N ALA A 226 -2.24 -18.99 -1.77
CA ALA A 226 -1.73 -17.70 -1.29
C ALA A 226 -0.69 -17.07 -2.24
N ARG A 227 -0.05 -17.89 -3.08
CA ARG A 227 1.04 -17.51 -3.98
C ARG A 227 0.69 -17.60 -5.47
N ASP A 228 -0.57 -17.81 -5.84
CA ASP A 228 -0.98 -17.92 -7.25
C ASP A 228 -0.81 -16.60 -8.01
N VAL A 229 0.05 -16.61 -9.03
CA VAL A 229 0.27 -15.48 -9.94
C VAL A 229 -0.08 -15.92 -11.37
N ALA A 230 -1.13 -15.34 -11.93
CA ALA A 230 -1.59 -15.59 -13.31
C ALA A 230 -1.74 -17.08 -13.65
N GLY A 231 -2.26 -17.88 -12.73
CA GLY A 231 -2.45 -19.31 -12.96
C GLY A 231 -1.26 -20.18 -12.55
N CYS A 232 -0.14 -19.56 -12.17
CA CYS A 232 1.09 -20.25 -11.79
C CYS A 232 1.26 -20.21 -10.25
N PRO A 233 1.20 -21.35 -9.54
CA PRO A 233 1.57 -21.40 -8.14
C PRO A 233 3.09 -21.24 -7.97
N ALA A 234 3.54 -20.88 -6.76
CA ALA A 234 4.98 -20.71 -6.48
C ALA A 234 5.81 -21.97 -6.83
N SER A 235 5.24 -23.16 -6.65
CA SER A 235 5.87 -24.43 -7.00
C SER A 235 6.25 -24.55 -8.48
N ALA A 236 5.53 -23.87 -9.38
CA ALA A 236 5.83 -23.86 -10.81
C ALA A 236 7.18 -23.19 -11.14
N PHE A 237 7.68 -22.32 -10.25
CA PHE A 237 8.95 -21.62 -10.44
C PHE A 237 10.15 -22.36 -9.85
N VAL A 238 9.97 -23.50 -9.18
CA VAL A 238 11.07 -24.25 -8.54
C VAL A 238 11.90 -25.04 -9.58
N THR A 239 11.30 -25.45 -10.68
CA THR A 239 11.99 -26.10 -11.81
C THR A 239 12.37 -25.09 -12.90
N PRO A 240 13.45 -25.32 -13.67
CA PRO A 240 13.77 -24.46 -14.81
C PRO A 240 12.55 -24.41 -15.74
N LEU A 241 12.12 -23.21 -16.16
CA LEU A 241 11.10 -23.01 -17.18
C LEU A 241 11.66 -23.43 -18.55
N SER A 242 11.97 -24.71 -18.68
CA SER A 242 12.42 -25.35 -19.92
C SER A 242 11.71 -26.69 -20.02
N ARG A 243 10.38 -26.63 -20.20
CA ARG A 243 9.71 -27.66 -20.99
C ARG A 243 9.78 -27.23 -22.45
N SER A 244 10.29 -28.13 -23.27
CA SER A 244 10.54 -28.00 -24.70
C SER A 244 9.41 -27.27 -25.44
N GLY A 245 9.74 -26.13 -26.07
CA GLY A 245 8.92 -25.51 -27.12
C GLY A 245 7.90 -24.44 -26.69
N GLU A 246 7.66 -24.21 -25.41
CA GLU A 246 6.76 -23.14 -24.95
C GLU A 246 7.52 -21.86 -24.57
N LEU A 247 6.97 -20.70 -24.95
CA LEU A 247 7.49 -19.38 -24.61
C LEU A 247 7.64 -19.25 -23.08
N VAL A 248 8.87 -19.06 -22.59
CA VAL A 248 9.12 -18.75 -21.18
C VAL A 248 8.44 -17.42 -20.87
N VAL A 249 7.40 -17.44 -20.03
CA VAL A 249 6.78 -16.21 -19.54
C VAL A 249 7.78 -15.54 -18.62
N THR A 250 8.52 -14.56 -19.14
CA THR A 250 9.59 -13.83 -18.43
C THR A 250 9.06 -12.71 -17.53
N SER A 251 7.80 -12.32 -17.70
CA SER A 251 7.17 -11.24 -16.95
C SER A 251 5.67 -11.44 -16.81
N ILE A 252 5.15 -11.37 -15.59
CA ILE A 252 3.73 -11.54 -15.27
C ILE A 252 3.17 -10.21 -14.74
N ASN A 253 2.07 -9.71 -15.29
CA ASN A 253 1.34 -8.59 -14.70
C ASN A 253 0.50 -9.10 -13.52
N THR A 254 0.83 -8.67 -12.31
CA THR A 254 0.15 -9.13 -11.09
C THR A 254 -0.93 -8.17 -10.62
N GLY A 255 -1.39 -7.23 -11.46
CA GLY A 255 -2.39 -6.23 -11.07
C GLY A 255 -3.78 -6.81 -10.77
N LYS A 256 -4.09 -7.99 -11.30
CA LYS A 256 -5.40 -8.66 -11.15
C LYS A 256 -5.33 -10.10 -10.60
N THR A 257 -4.12 -10.60 -10.35
CA THR A 257 -3.89 -11.99 -9.91
C THR A 257 -4.32 -12.20 -8.46
N LEU A 258 -4.42 -13.47 -8.03
CA LEU A 258 -4.85 -13.81 -6.66
C LEU A 258 -3.84 -13.36 -5.61
N ASN A 259 -2.56 -13.64 -5.84
CA ASN A 259 -1.44 -12.95 -5.20
C ASN A 259 -0.98 -11.83 -6.13
N ARG A 260 -0.95 -10.60 -5.65
CA ARG A 260 -0.85 -9.42 -6.51
C ARG A 260 0.18 -8.42 -6.00
N CYS A 261 0.50 -7.43 -6.83
CA CYS A 261 1.52 -6.42 -6.51
C CYS A 261 1.24 -5.60 -5.24
N ASN A 262 0.02 -5.65 -4.72
CA ASN A 262 -0.42 -5.03 -3.48
C ASN A 262 -0.86 -6.05 -2.42
N THR A 263 -0.58 -7.35 -2.58
CA THR A 263 -0.69 -8.32 -1.48
C THR A 263 0.46 -8.07 -0.51
N VAL A 264 0.13 -7.74 0.73
CA VAL A 264 1.09 -7.26 1.74
C VAL A 264 1.22 -8.20 2.94
N SER A 265 0.28 -9.12 3.09
CA SER A 265 0.37 -10.25 4.01
C SER A 265 -0.64 -11.32 3.62
N ALA A 266 -0.44 -12.53 4.13
CA ALA A 266 -1.42 -13.59 4.05
C ALA A 266 -1.40 -14.43 5.32
N VAL A 267 -2.52 -15.08 5.63
CA VAL A 267 -2.62 -16.00 6.76
C VAL A 267 -3.38 -17.24 6.33
N VAL A 268 -2.93 -18.40 6.81
CA VAL A 268 -3.75 -19.61 6.88
C VAL A 268 -3.89 -20.02 8.35
N PHE A 269 -5.13 -20.05 8.85
CA PHE A 269 -5.45 -20.62 10.15
C PHE A 269 -5.68 -22.12 9.99
N HIS A 270 -5.02 -22.89 10.83
CA HIS A 270 -5.29 -24.30 11.02
C HIS A 270 -6.00 -24.48 12.36
N GLY A 271 -7.31 -24.72 12.30
CA GLY A 271 -8.15 -24.95 13.47
C GLY A 271 -7.84 -26.27 14.15
N VAL A 272 -8.66 -26.62 15.14
CA VAL A 272 -8.55 -27.90 15.87
C VAL A 272 -9.84 -28.71 15.74
N LYS A 273 -9.80 -30.00 16.06
CA LYS A 273 -11.02 -30.80 16.13
C LYS A 273 -11.80 -30.48 17.41
N PRO A 274 -13.13 -30.64 17.40
CA PRO A 274 -13.91 -30.66 18.63
C PRO A 274 -13.31 -31.62 19.66
N GLY A 275 -13.04 -31.11 20.87
CA GLY A 275 -12.42 -31.87 21.95
C GLY A 275 -10.89 -31.81 22.02
N GLU A 276 -10.20 -31.32 20.99
CA GLU A 276 -8.78 -30.97 21.09
C GLU A 276 -8.57 -29.65 21.83
N SER A 277 -7.36 -29.44 22.37
CA SER A 277 -7.04 -28.18 23.04
C SER A 277 -7.14 -27.01 22.06
N PRO A 278 -7.99 -25.99 22.30
CA PRO A 278 -8.15 -24.83 21.41
C PRO A 278 -6.86 -24.04 21.22
N THR A 279 -5.96 -24.12 22.18
CA THR A 279 -4.66 -23.45 22.18
C THR A 279 -3.68 -23.97 21.13
N LEU A 280 -4.01 -25.08 20.46
CA LEU A 280 -3.23 -25.64 19.35
C LEU A 280 -3.63 -25.05 17.99
N THR A 281 -4.68 -24.23 17.94
CA THR A 281 -5.05 -23.46 16.75
C THR A 281 -3.85 -22.62 16.31
N THR A 282 -3.41 -22.84 15.08
CA THR A 282 -2.16 -22.27 14.57
C THR A 282 -2.46 -21.27 13.46
N MET A 283 -1.97 -20.04 13.62
CA MET A 283 -2.02 -18.99 12.61
C MET A 283 -0.70 -18.95 11.85
N TRP A 284 -0.65 -19.48 10.63
CA TRP A 284 0.52 -19.42 9.76
C TRP A 284 0.55 -18.09 9.02
N THR A 285 1.49 -17.23 9.38
CA THR A 285 1.53 -15.82 8.94
C THR A 285 2.64 -15.58 7.94
N LEU A 286 2.27 -15.03 6.78
CA LEU A 286 3.15 -14.51 5.74
C LEU A 286 3.18 -12.98 5.86
N LEU A 287 4.23 -12.40 6.45
CA LEU A 287 4.42 -10.95 6.48
C LEU A 287 5.17 -10.48 5.22
N GLY A 288 4.56 -9.58 4.45
CA GLY A 288 4.99 -9.24 3.09
C GLY A 288 4.21 -9.99 2.00
N GLU A 289 4.52 -9.71 0.74
CA GLU A 289 3.90 -10.44 -0.39
C GLU A 289 4.28 -11.93 -0.32
N PRO A 290 3.30 -12.86 -0.39
CA PRO A 290 3.54 -14.30 -0.23
C PRO A 290 4.66 -14.89 -1.10
N MET A 291 4.92 -14.33 -2.28
CA MET A 291 6.03 -14.78 -3.15
C MET A 291 7.43 -14.57 -2.52
N PHE A 292 7.57 -13.65 -1.57
CA PHE A 292 8.86 -13.17 -1.06
C PHE A 292 9.02 -13.31 0.45
N THR A 293 8.21 -14.17 1.07
CA THR A 293 8.23 -14.39 2.51
C THR A 293 7.94 -15.84 2.86
N ILE A 294 8.18 -16.20 4.12
CA ILE A 294 8.03 -17.54 4.68
C ILE A 294 6.92 -17.52 5.74
N ALA A 295 6.06 -18.53 5.74
CA ALA A 295 5.02 -18.65 6.74
C ALA A 295 5.61 -18.94 8.13
N VAL A 296 5.33 -18.06 9.09
CA VAL A 296 5.75 -18.20 10.49
C VAL A 296 4.54 -18.63 11.34
N PRO A 297 4.64 -19.71 12.15
CA PRO A 297 3.54 -20.15 12.99
C PRO A 297 3.37 -19.22 14.21
N CYS A 298 2.12 -18.92 14.53
CA CYS A 298 1.74 -18.09 15.68
C CYS A 298 0.60 -18.77 16.46
N TRP A 299 0.64 -18.69 17.79
CA TRP A 299 -0.39 -19.21 18.69
C TRP A 299 -0.83 -18.15 19.68
N ALA A 300 -2.13 -18.03 19.95
CA ALA A 300 -2.62 -17.06 20.94
C ALA A 300 -2.07 -17.30 22.36
N LYS A 301 -1.78 -18.55 22.72
CA LYS A 301 -1.22 -18.92 24.04
C LYS A 301 0.27 -18.55 24.19
N GLN A 302 0.96 -18.11 23.13
CA GLN A 302 2.42 -17.95 23.17
C GLN A 302 2.90 -16.82 24.12
N GLY A 303 2.06 -15.84 24.44
CA GLY A 303 2.37 -14.84 25.48
C GLY A 303 3.27 -13.69 25.05
N GLY A 304 3.54 -13.54 23.75
CA GLY A 304 4.40 -12.48 23.19
C GLY A 304 4.74 -12.76 21.73
N VAL A 305 5.32 -11.80 21.01
CA VAL A 305 5.67 -11.98 19.58
C VAL A 305 7.18 -11.86 19.41
N ALA A 306 7.73 -12.60 18.46
CA ALA A 306 9.13 -12.50 18.09
C ALA A 306 9.46 -11.05 17.64
N PRO A 307 10.60 -10.48 18.04
CA PRO A 307 10.98 -9.12 17.65
C PRO A 307 11.13 -8.94 16.14
N GLN A 308 11.42 -10.02 15.41
CA GLN A 308 11.48 -10.00 13.94
C GLN A 308 10.10 -9.83 13.30
N ALA A 309 9.02 -10.24 13.99
CA ALA A 309 7.64 -10.15 13.51
C ALA A 309 6.87 -8.93 14.07
N ASN A 310 7.50 -8.16 14.98
CA ASN A 310 6.93 -6.99 15.64
C ASN A 310 8.06 -6.01 16.03
N GLY A 311 8.10 -4.81 15.44
CA GLY A 311 9.19 -3.85 15.65
C GLY A 311 8.72 -2.43 15.90
N ARG A 312 9.67 -1.52 16.17
CA ARG A 312 9.38 -0.09 16.29
C ARG A 312 9.33 0.51 14.89
N GLY A 313 8.13 0.62 14.33
CA GLY A 313 7.86 1.22 13.01
C GLY A 313 7.60 0.20 11.91
N ALA A 314 8.37 -0.89 11.87
CA ALA A 314 8.11 -2.04 11.01
C ALA A 314 8.76 -3.30 11.61
N SER A 315 8.20 -4.46 11.28
CA SER A 315 8.82 -5.75 11.59
C SER A 315 9.95 -6.04 10.62
N GLU A 316 11.11 -6.51 11.12
CA GLU A 316 12.26 -6.82 10.28
C GLU A 316 11.89 -7.86 9.20
N LEU A 317 11.12 -8.89 9.58
CA LEU A 317 10.66 -9.91 8.64
C LEU A 317 9.87 -9.30 7.46
N CYS A 318 8.93 -8.39 7.73
CA CYS A 318 8.16 -7.72 6.69
C CYS A 318 9.03 -6.78 5.86
N GLU A 319 9.92 -6.03 6.50
CA GLU A 319 10.85 -5.13 5.81
C GLU A 319 11.74 -5.92 4.83
N ARG A 320 12.28 -7.07 5.25
CA ARG A 320 13.09 -7.93 4.39
C ARG A 320 12.26 -8.54 3.25
N ALA A 321 10.99 -8.90 3.50
CA ALA A 321 10.11 -9.42 2.45
C ALA A 321 9.79 -8.34 1.40
N VAL A 322 9.49 -7.12 1.87
CA VAL A 322 9.36 -5.94 1.00
C VAL A 322 10.67 -5.70 0.25
N SER A 323 11.82 -5.90 0.93
CA SER A 323 13.19 -5.74 0.42
C SER A 323 13.57 -6.73 -0.69
N LEU A 324 13.08 -7.95 -0.60
CA LEU A 324 13.26 -8.97 -1.63
C LEU A 324 12.28 -8.78 -2.80
N ARG A 325 11.07 -8.31 -2.52
CA ARG A 325 10.04 -8.06 -3.53
C ARG A 325 10.49 -7.06 -4.60
N SER A 326 11.09 -5.91 -4.26
CA SER A 326 11.37 -4.91 -5.31
C SER A 326 12.45 -5.34 -6.30
N THR A 327 13.33 -6.26 -5.91
CA THR A 327 14.37 -6.77 -6.83
C THR A 327 13.78 -7.69 -7.91
N HIS A 328 12.51 -8.06 -7.76
CA HIS A 328 11.74 -8.94 -8.64
C HIS A 328 10.54 -8.25 -9.31
N TYR A 329 10.33 -6.96 -9.08
CA TYR A 329 9.30 -6.18 -9.76
C TYR A 329 9.91 -5.11 -10.66
N ASP A 330 9.24 -4.80 -11.76
CA ASP A 330 9.57 -3.67 -12.62
C ASP A 330 9.43 -2.32 -11.90
N PHE A 331 9.91 -1.24 -12.53
CA PHE A 331 9.82 0.11 -11.96
C PHE A 331 8.38 0.56 -11.68
N SER A 332 7.41 0.08 -12.48
CA SER A 332 5.98 0.35 -12.25
C SER A 332 5.44 -0.35 -11.00
N GLY A 333 6.15 -1.37 -10.52
CA GLY A 333 5.77 -2.21 -9.38
C GLY A 333 4.61 -3.15 -9.66
N LYS A 334 4.22 -3.34 -10.94
CA LYS A 334 3.05 -4.12 -11.36
C LYS A 334 3.42 -5.41 -12.09
N ARG A 335 4.65 -5.52 -12.61
CA ARG A 335 5.09 -6.70 -13.35
C ARG A 335 6.18 -7.43 -12.60
N LEU A 336 5.92 -8.70 -12.34
CA LEU A 336 6.83 -9.64 -11.69
C LEU A 336 7.78 -10.24 -12.72
N ASP A 337 9.09 -10.13 -12.49
CA ASP A 337 10.14 -10.78 -13.30
C ASP A 337 10.36 -12.22 -12.82
N THR A 338 9.95 -13.18 -13.64
CA THR A 338 9.99 -14.61 -13.29
C THR A 338 11.37 -15.24 -13.46
N ARG A 339 12.29 -14.59 -14.19
CA ARG A 339 13.62 -15.14 -14.49
C ARG A 339 14.48 -15.30 -13.24
N ARG A 340 14.26 -14.44 -12.25
CA ARG A 340 15.00 -14.41 -10.98
C ARG A 340 14.29 -15.17 -9.86
N LEU A 341 13.06 -15.63 -10.08
CA LEU A 341 12.25 -16.25 -9.03
C LEU A 341 12.70 -17.65 -8.64
N GLN A 342 13.40 -18.40 -9.50
CA GLN A 342 13.64 -19.81 -9.25
C GLN A 342 14.43 -20.06 -7.97
N VAL A 343 15.58 -19.38 -7.82
CA VAL A 343 16.45 -19.55 -6.64
C VAL A 343 15.75 -19.05 -5.39
N THR A 344 15.15 -17.87 -5.49
CA THR A 344 14.40 -17.23 -4.40
C THR A 344 13.27 -18.13 -3.90
N THR A 345 12.38 -18.55 -4.80
CA THR A 345 11.20 -19.36 -4.47
C THR A 345 11.60 -20.71 -3.89
N ARG A 346 12.64 -21.36 -4.44
CA ARG A 346 13.15 -22.64 -3.90
C ARG A 346 13.62 -22.47 -2.46
N LYS A 347 14.51 -21.51 -2.19
CA LYS A 347 15.05 -21.26 -0.84
C LYS A 347 13.93 -20.97 0.17
N LEU A 348 12.98 -20.11 -0.18
CA LEU A 348 11.84 -19.78 0.69
C LEU A 348 10.97 -21.00 1.00
N LEU A 349 10.59 -21.77 -0.03
CA LEU A 349 9.71 -22.94 0.15
C LEU A 349 10.40 -24.10 0.88
N ASP A 350 11.71 -24.28 0.73
CA ASP A 350 12.44 -25.33 1.45
C ASP A 350 12.50 -25.04 2.95
N VAL A 351 12.72 -23.77 3.34
CA VAL A 351 12.66 -23.36 4.76
C VAL A 351 11.24 -23.46 5.30
N GLU A 352 10.23 -23.01 4.54
CA GLU A 352 8.83 -23.12 4.95
C GLU A 352 8.42 -24.58 5.21
N LYS A 353 8.76 -25.50 4.30
CA LYS A 353 8.47 -26.94 4.47
C LYS A 353 9.14 -27.51 5.72
N GLU A 354 10.38 -27.11 6.00
CA GLU A 354 11.08 -27.59 7.20
C GLU A 354 10.44 -27.05 8.48
N LEU A 355 10.03 -25.78 8.51
CA LEU A 355 9.30 -25.21 9.65
C LEU A 355 7.95 -25.91 9.86
N MET A 356 7.20 -26.17 8.78
CA MET A 356 5.95 -26.93 8.83
C MET A 356 6.16 -28.33 9.39
N ARG A 357 7.16 -29.06 8.86
CA ARG A 357 7.51 -30.41 9.33
C ARG A 357 7.87 -30.43 10.82
N GLN A 358 8.62 -29.43 11.30
CA GLN A 358 8.96 -29.31 12.72
C GLN A 358 7.72 -29.11 13.59
N VAL A 359 6.81 -28.22 13.20
CA VAL A 359 5.54 -28.00 13.91
C VAL A 359 4.65 -29.25 13.88
N ASP A 360 4.55 -29.94 12.75
CA ASP A 360 3.73 -31.15 12.61
C ASP A 360 4.21 -32.28 13.54
N LEU A 361 5.53 -32.46 13.66
CA LEU A 361 6.12 -33.42 14.60
C LEU A 361 5.79 -33.09 16.05
N GLU A 362 5.83 -31.81 16.42
CA GLU A 362 5.46 -31.38 17.77
C GLU A 362 3.95 -31.51 18.01
N MET A 363 3.12 -31.19 17.02
CA MET A 363 1.66 -31.27 17.11
C MET A 363 1.17 -32.67 17.47
N ALA A 364 1.81 -33.72 16.96
CA ALA A 364 1.49 -35.10 17.34
C ALA A 364 1.61 -35.33 18.85
N ARG A 365 2.62 -34.73 19.50
CA ARG A 365 2.82 -34.81 20.97
C ARG A 365 1.87 -33.87 21.71
N TRP A 366 1.72 -32.65 21.22
CA TRP A 366 0.93 -31.60 21.86
C TRP A 366 -0.57 -31.88 21.90
N ARG A 367 -1.09 -32.67 20.97
CA ARG A 367 -2.49 -33.14 21.00
C ARG A 367 -2.78 -34.06 22.19
N ILE A 368 -1.77 -34.75 22.73
CA ILE A 368 -1.90 -35.57 23.95
C ILE A 368 -1.65 -34.72 25.20
N SER A 369 -0.61 -33.88 25.15
CA SER A 369 -0.22 -33.01 26.25
C SER A 369 0.12 -31.61 25.73
N PRO A 370 -0.83 -30.66 25.78
CA PRO A 370 -0.63 -29.31 25.23
C PRO A 370 0.56 -28.58 25.87
N PRO A 371 1.37 -27.85 25.09
CA PRO A 371 2.57 -27.19 25.58
C PRO A 371 2.22 -25.95 26.43
N SER A 372 3.23 -25.47 27.16
CA SER A 372 3.21 -24.15 27.79
C SER A 372 3.29 -23.05 26.72
N GLY A 373 2.83 -21.84 27.08
CA GLY A 373 2.96 -20.66 26.21
C GLY A 373 4.43 -20.34 25.88
N GLU A 374 5.33 -20.54 26.84
CA GLU A 374 6.78 -20.36 26.64
C GLU A 374 7.35 -21.30 25.58
N THR A 375 6.92 -22.56 25.52
CA THR A 375 7.36 -23.48 24.47
C THR A 375 6.85 -23.05 23.09
N LEU A 376 5.59 -22.62 22.99
CA LEU A 376 5.04 -22.08 21.74
C LEU A 376 5.80 -20.81 21.29
N ARG A 377 6.11 -19.92 22.23
CA ARG A 377 6.87 -18.69 21.98
C ARG A 377 8.27 -18.97 21.47
N ARG A 378 9.01 -19.90 22.08
CA ARG A 378 10.34 -20.29 21.61
C ARG A 378 10.32 -20.82 20.17
N ILE A 379 9.30 -21.58 19.80
CA ILE A 379 9.16 -22.10 18.43
C ILE A 379 8.78 -20.98 17.46
N HIS A 380 7.88 -20.08 17.85
CA HIS A 380 7.55 -18.89 17.08
C HIS A 380 8.78 -17.99 16.85
N GLU A 381 9.56 -17.70 17.90
CA GLU A 381 10.79 -16.91 17.84
C GLU A 381 11.84 -17.56 16.95
N SER A 382 12.07 -18.87 17.10
CA SER A 382 13.01 -19.62 16.26
C SER A 382 12.59 -19.62 14.78
N ALA A 383 11.30 -19.80 14.50
CA ALA A 383 10.78 -19.76 13.14
C ALA A 383 10.88 -18.36 12.52
N ALA A 384 10.53 -17.30 13.26
CA ALA A 384 10.63 -15.91 12.81
C ALA A 384 12.09 -15.51 12.56
N GLN A 385 13.01 -15.90 13.44
CA GLN A 385 14.44 -15.67 13.26
C GLN A 385 14.95 -16.37 11.98
N ARG A 386 14.67 -17.66 11.81
CA ARG A 386 15.12 -18.42 10.63
C ARG A 386 14.54 -17.87 9.33
N ALA A 387 13.27 -17.48 9.33
CA ALA A 387 12.65 -16.82 8.18
C ALA A 387 13.38 -15.51 7.85
N THR A 388 13.60 -14.66 8.85
CA THR A 388 14.26 -13.35 8.68
C THR A 388 15.71 -13.49 8.19
N GLU A 389 16.47 -14.43 8.76
CA GLU A 389 17.84 -14.73 8.31
C GLU A 389 17.86 -15.20 6.85
N THR A 390 16.93 -16.07 6.46
CA THR A 390 16.80 -16.54 5.07
C THR A 390 16.53 -15.38 4.10
N LEU A 391 15.59 -14.50 4.46
CA LEU A 391 15.26 -13.34 3.65
C LEU A 391 16.42 -12.33 3.60
N ARG A 392 17.17 -12.16 4.70
CA ARG A 392 18.37 -11.32 4.75
C ARG A 392 19.44 -11.81 3.78
N THR A 393 19.78 -13.11 3.83
CA THR A 393 20.72 -13.70 2.88
C THR A 393 20.25 -13.57 1.43
N LEU A 394 18.96 -13.76 1.17
CA LEU A 394 18.40 -13.55 -0.18
C LEU A 394 18.50 -12.10 -0.65
N CYS A 395 18.31 -11.12 0.24
CA CYS A 395 18.48 -9.71 -0.09
C CYS A 395 19.95 -9.36 -0.37
N GLU A 396 20.88 -9.91 0.40
CA GLU A 396 22.33 -9.76 0.22
C GLU A 396 22.80 -10.44 -1.08
N ASP A 397 22.35 -11.65 -1.38
CA ASP A 397 22.64 -12.38 -2.64
C ASP A 397 22.03 -11.68 -3.87
N SER A 398 20.94 -10.94 -3.69
CA SER A 398 20.29 -10.17 -4.75
C SER A 398 21.01 -8.85 -5.05
N PHE A 399 21.98 -8.46 -4.21
CA PHE A 399 22.80 -7.28 -4.38
C PHE A 399 23.86 -7.55 -5.45
N ASP A 400 23.60 -7.03 -6.64
CA ASP A 400 24.59 -6.96 -7.70
C ASP A 400 25.50 -5.75 -7.43
N PRO A 401 26.81 -5.92 -7.15
CA PRO A 401 27.73 -4.80 -7.00
C PRO A 401 27.92 -4.02 -8.32
N ASN A 402 27.48 -4.58 -9.45
CA ASN A 402 27.44 -3.96 -10.76
C ASN A 402 26.07 -4.20 -11.41
N PRO A 403 25.01 -3.52 -10.97
CA PRO A 403 23.68 -3.71 -11.55
C PRO A 403 23.78 -3.61 -13.08
N PRO A 404 23.13 -4.49 -13.86
CA PRO A 404 23.07 -4.32 -15.29
C PRO A 404 22.54 -2.91 -15.53
N LYS A 405 23.37 -2.07 -16.17
CA LYS A 405 22.93 -0.75 -16.62
C LYS A 405 21.61 -0.97 -17.33
N PRO A 406 20.50 -0.33 -16.90
CA PRO A 406 19.30 -0.35 -17.70
C PRO A 406 19.73 0.01 -19.12
N GLU A 407 19.39 -0.83 -20.10
CA GLU A 407 19.57 -0.47 -21.50
C GLU A 407 18.89 0.89 -21.66
N ALA A 408 19.73 1.89 -21.89
CA ALA A 408 19.29 3.25 -22.05
C ALA A 408 18.45 3.27 -23.33
N VAL A 409 17.13 3.24 -23.16
CA VAL A 409 16.29 4.01 -24.07
C VAL A 409 16.81 5.45 -23.93
N PRO A 410 17.29 6.09 -25.00
CA PRO A 410 17.85 7.43 -24.89
C PRO A 410 16.70 8.37 -24.53
N ILE A 411 16.58 8.64 -23.22
CA ILE A 411 15.91 9.82 -22.72
C ILE A 411 16.96 10.92 -22.84
N GLY A 412 16.63 12.00 -23.55
CA GLY A 412 17.49 13.18 -23.65
C GLY A 412 18.03 13.54 -22.27
N ILE A 413 19.35 13.71 -22.19
CA ILE A 413 20.05 14.06 -20.96
C ILE A 413 19.54 15.45 -20.53
N ASP A 414 18.68 15.49 -19.52
CA ASP A 414 18.20 16.72 -18.90
C ASP A 414 18.47 16.68 -17.39
N PHE A 415 19.31 17.63 -16.96
CA PHE A 415 19.39 18.21 -15.61
C PHE A 415 19.46 17.24 -14.41
N THR A 416 20.66 17.01 -13.87
CA THR A 416 20.81 16.35 -12.56
C THR A 416 20.83 17.40 -11.45
N PHE A 417 19.89 17.27 -10.49
CA PHE A 417 19.59 18.24 -9.42
C PHE A 417 20.26 17.87 -8.08
N ASP A 418 21.33 17.08 -8.11
CA ASP A 418 21.93 16.37 -6.97
C ASP A 418 23.31 16.92 -6.56
N GLU A 419 23.63 18.19 -6.87
CA GLU A 419 24.91 18.79 -6.50
C GLU A 419 24.89 19.34 -5.04
N PRO A 420 25.66 18.76 -4.10
CA PRO A 420 25.61 19.12 -2.67
C PRO A 420 26.18 20.51 -2.35
N GLY A 421 26.98 21.10 -3.25
CA GLY A 421 27.89 22.19 -2.96
C GLY A 421 27.35 23.60 -3.14
N GLY A 422 26.16 23.79 -3.70
CA GLY A 422 25.61 25.15 -3.77
C GLY A 422 25.64 25.82 -5.13
N THR A 423 26.16 25.16 -6.16
CA THR A 423 26.77 25.85 -7.31
C THR A 423 25.75 26.60 -8.18
N LEU A 424 26.09 27.83 -8.59
CA LEU A 424 25.29 28.63 -9.52
C LEU A 424 25.22 27.96 -10.90
N LEU A 425 24.09 28.09 -11.60
CA LEU A 425 23.90 27.50 -12.94
C LEU A 425 24.94 28.02 -13.96
N GLY A 426 25.39 29.27 -13.85
CA GLY A 426 26.46 29.83 -14.69
C GLY A 426 27.86 29.28 -14.41
N ALA A 427 28.05 28.52 -13.33
CA ALA A 427 29.33 27.95 -12.90
C ALA A 427 29.44 26.43 -13.11
N THR A 428 28.41 25.79 -13.70
CA THR A 428 28.36 24.35 -13.97
C THR A 428 28.64 24.03 -15.44
N SER A 429 29.33 22.92 -15.72
CA SER A 429 29.55 22.40 -17.08
C SER A 429 28.22 21.91 -17.66
N ASN A 430 27.60 22.69 -18.55
CA ASN A 430 26.32 22.35 -19.17
C ASN A 430 26.51 21.25 -20.24
N VAL A 431 25.98 20.04 -19.98
CA VAL A 431 25.98 18.91 -20.93
C VAL A 431 24.64 18.73 -21.65
N ALA A 432 23.64 19.58 -21.37
CA ALA A 432 22.39 19.59 -22.12
C ALA A 432 22.64 20.25 -23.49
N GLY A 433 22.45 19.48 -24.56
CA GLY A 433 22.64 19.95 -25.93
C GLY A 433 21.82 21.21 -26.24
N THR A 434 22.42 22.12 -27.00
CA THR A 434 21.79 23.28 -27.68
C THR A 434 20.73 24.04 -26.86
N SER A 435 21.11 24.71 -25.76
CA SER A 435 20.49 25.94 -25.19
C SER A 435 18.95 26.04 -25.03
N VAL A 436 18.16 25.01 -25.30
CA VAL A 436 16.70 25.04 -25.45
C VAL A 436 16.13 23.75 -24.85
N TRP A 437 15.13 23.89 -23.99
CA TRP A 437 14.42 22.73 -23.41
C TRP A 437 13.27 22.32 -24.33
N ASP A 438 13.47 21.29 -25.16
CA ASP A 438 12.37 20.67 -25.89
C ASP A 438 11.59 19.66 -25.01
N GLY A 439 10.33 19.41 -25.34
CA GLY A 439 9.40 18.60 -24.53
C GLY A 439 8.05 19.28 -24.31
N GLY A 440 7.88 20.53 -24.75
CA GLY A 440 6.63 21.32 -24.64
C GLY A 440 6.70 22.53 -23.70
N LEU A 441 7.89 22.97 -23.28
CA LEU A 441 8.18 24.28 -22.67
C LEU A 441 8.85 25.15 -23.73
N ASP A 442 8.13 25.36 -24.84
CA ASP A 442 8.65 26.01 -26.04
C ASP A 442 9.31 27.35 -25.70
N ASP A 443 10.54 27.56 -26.18
CA ASP A 443 11.38 28.76 -26.01
C ASP A 443 12.01 29.01 -24.61
N CYS A 444 11.94 28.05 -23.68
CA CYS A 444 12.74 28.09 -22.45
C CYS A 444 14.23 27.85 -22.76
N ALA A 445 15.11 28.66 -22.16
CA ALA A 445 16.55 28.59 -22.42
C ALA A 445 17.37 28.95 -21.17
N VAL A 446 18.58 28.41 -21.10
CA VAL A 446 19.60 28.91 -20.17
C VAL A 446 20.37 30.03 -20.86
N ALA A 447 20.36 31.24 -20.29
CA ALA A 447 21.09 32.40 -20.78
C ALA A 447 21.68 33.17 -19.59
N ASP A 448 22.91 33.67 -19.71
CA ASP A 448 23.60 34.46 -18.68
C ASP A 448 23.58 33.82 -17.27
N GLY A 449 23.66 32.49 -17.22
CA GLY A 449 23.69 31.71 -15.98
C GLY A 449 22.33 31.54 -15.28
N VAL A 450 21.21 31.86 -15.93
CA VAL A 450 19.86 31.61 -15.42
C VAL A 450 19.02 30.78 -16.36
N PHE A 451 18.14 29.95 -15.81
CA PHE A 451 17.11 29.27 -16.58
C PHE A 451 15.87 30.16 -16.69
N ARG A 452 15.62 30.67 -17.89
CA ARG A 452 14.46 31.53 -18.17
C ARG A 452 13.28 30.70 -18.66
N ILE A 453 12.17 30.78 -17.94
CA ILE A 453 10.89 30.22 -18.37
C ILE A 453 10.25 31.16 -19.40
N ARG A 454 9.95 30.63 -20.59
CA ARG A 454 9.15 31.27 -21.64
C ARG A 454 8.10 30.32 -22.16
N ARG A 455 6.99 30.88 -22.67
CA ARG A 455 5.88 30.10 -23.17
C ARG A 455 4.91 30.92 -24.01
N ASN A 456 4.80 30.59 -25.29
CA ASN A 456 3.85 31.23 -26.22
C ASN A 456 2.48 30.54 -26.30
N LYS A 457 2.11 29.74 -25.29
CA LYS A 457 0.87 28.93 -25.23
C LYS A 457 0.17 29.08 -23.89
N THR A 458 -1.15 29.24 -23.89
CA THR A 458 -1.97 29.33 -22.67
C THR A 458 -2.17 27.98 -21.97
N SER A 459 -2.11 26.87 -22.71
CA SER A 459 -2.22 25.53 -22.15
C SER A 459 -1.07 25.25 -21.19
N ALA A 460 -1.32 24.45 -20.16
CA ALA A 460 -0.28 24.16 -19.19
C ALA A 460 0.73 23.11 -19.68
N ALA A 461 1.96 23.20 -19.19
CA ALA A 461 3.00 22.18 -19.37
C ALA A 461 3.49 21.68 -18.01
N ASN A 462 3.77 20.39 -17.95
CA ASN A 462 4.27 19.70 -16.76
C ASN A 462 5.62 19.05 -17.09
N ARG A 463 6.58 19.20 -16.19
CA ARG A 463 7.90 18.53 -16.20
C ARG A 463 8.13 17.90 -14.86
N TYR A 464 8.86 16.80 -14.87
CA TYR A 464 9.24 16.14 -13.64
C TYR A 464 10.61 15.48 -13.78
N VAL A 465 11.29 15.37 -12.64
CA VAL A 465 12.52 14.61 -12.49
C VAL A 465 12.38 13.70 -11.29
N ASP A 466 12.74 12.43 -11.45
CA ASP A 466 12.71 11.45 -10.38
C ASP A 466 13.69 11.82 -9.26
N LEU A 467 13.26 11.65 -8.01
CA LEU A 467 14.10 11.84 -6.83
C LEU A 467 14.86 10.57 -6.47
N SER A 468 16.07 10.77 -5.95
CA SER A 468 16.90 9.78 -5.25
C SER A 468 17.67 10.54 -4.15
N PRO A 469 17.40 10.28 -2.85
CA PRO A 469 16.34 9.43 -2.33
C PRO A 469 14.93 10.06 -2.44
N ARG A 470 13.89 9.23 -2.42
CA ARG A 470 12.47 9.61 -2.55
C ARG A 470 11.84 9.94 -1.20
N ILE A 471 10.95 10.92 -1.13
CA ILE A 471 10.26 11.30 0.13
C ILE A 471 9.08 10.36 0.39
N ARG A 472 9.25 9.32 1.21
CA ARG A 472 8.25 8.26 1.47
C ARG A 472 8.36 7.72 2.89
N VAL A 473 7.34 7.00 3.35
CA VAL A 473 7.39 6.17 4.58
C VAL A 473 7.76 4.71 4.31
N SER A 474 7.81 4.27 3.05
CA SER A 474 8.15 2.90 2.68
C SER A 474 8.68 2.81 1.24
N GLY A 475 9.50 1.79 0.97
CA GLY A 475 10.21 1.60 -0.30
C GLY A 475 11.73 1.59 -0.09
N TYR A 476 12.48 1.80 -1.17
CA TYR A 476 13.95 1.82 -1.19
C TYR A 476 14.40 3.19 -1.62
N ASP A 477 15.66 3.50 -1.27
CA ASP A 477 16.29 4.76 -1.61
C ASP A 477 15.35 5.92 -1.24
N LEU A 478 14.98 5.96 0.05
CA LEU A 478 13.99 6.87 0.59
C LEU A 478 14.56 7.75 1.69
N THR A 479 13.90 8.89 1.86
CA THR A 479 14.00 9.78 2.99
C THR A 479 12.59 10.04 3.54
N TYR A 480 12.48 10.26 4.83
CA TYR A 480 11.21 10.66 5.45
C TYR A 480 10.88 12.13 5.20
N GLN A 481 11.91 12.94 5.01
CA GLN A 481 11.80 14.38 4.82
C GLN A 481 12.67 14.82 3.63
N GLY A 482 12.17 15.79 2.87
CA GLY A 482 12.93 16.39 1.79
C GLY A 482 12.57 17.84 1.55
N TYR A 483 13.51 18.56 0.96
CA TYR A 483 13.46 20.00 0.76
C TYR A 483 13.73 20.31 -0.71
N LEU A 484 12.80 21.00 -1.35
CA LEU A 484 12.99 21.56 -2.68
C LEU A 484 13.31 23.04 -2.53
N VAL A 485 14.53 23.43 -2.89
CA VAL A 485 14.97 24.82 -2.86
C VAL A 485 14.95 25.38 -4.26
N VAL A 486 14.32 26.55 -4.43
CA VAL A 486 14.25 27.29 -5.70
C VAL A 486 14.68 28.72 -5.45
N GLN A 487 15.83 29.10 -5.97
CA GLN A 487 16.32 30.47 -5.98
C GLN A 487 15.94 31.12 -7.31
N VAL A 488 15.12 32.16 -7.22
CA VAL A 488 14.59 32.90 -8.36
C VAL A 488 15.30 34.24 -8.41
N ARG A 489 15.96 34.53 -9.54
CA ARG A 489 16.67 35.81 -9.74
C ARG A 489 15.70 36.99 -9.80
N GLY A 490 14.55 36.74 -10.39
CA GLY A 490 13.49 37.70 -10.55
C GLY A 490 12.49 37.27 -11.62
N TRP A 491 11.43 38.04 -11.75
CA TRP A 491 10.42 37.87 -12.79
C TRP A 491 9.85 39.21 -13.22
N ASN A 492 9.36 39.25 -14.44
CA ASN A 492 8.44 40.27 -14.90
C ASN A 492 7.26 39.55 -15.55
N LEU A 493 6.13 39.51 -14.85
CA LEU A 493 4.90 38.88 -15.35
C LEU A 493 3.87 39.95 -15.75
N ARG A 494 4.29 41.19 -16.05
CA ARG A 494 3.38 42.29 -16.42
C ARG A 494 2.92 42.23 -17.89
N GLY A 495 2.60 41.04 -18.39
CA GLY A 495 2.03 40.88 -19.73
C GLY A 495 0.60 41.35 -19.84
N LYS A 496 0.04 41.14 -21.04
CA LYS A 496 -1.32 41.55 -21.41
C LYS A 496 -2.40 40.72 -20.70
N THR A 497 -2.09 39.48 -20.32
CA THR A 497 -3.01 38.57 -19.64
C THR A 497 -2.68 38.48 -18.16
N ILE A 498 -3.67 38.16 -17.34
CA ILE A 498 -3.47 37.80 -15.93
C ILE A 498 -3.68 36.29 -15.82
N GLY A 499 -2.90 35.63 -14.97
CA GLY A 499 -3.08 34.22 -14.62
C GLY A 499 -1.89 33.34 -14.95
N GLU A 500 -0.76 33.94 -15.32
CA GLU A 500 0.54 33.27 -15.44
C GLU A 500 0.85 32.53 -14.13
N GLU A 501 1.20 31.27 -14.28
CA GLU A 501 1.39 30.33 -13.18
C GLU A 501 2.74 29.62 -13.32
N VAL A 502 3.53 29.65 -12.26
CA VAL A 502 4.70 28.79 -12.08
C VAL A 502 4.53 28.02 -10.77
N ARG A 503 4.65 26.70 -10.84
CA ARG A 503 4.40 25.81 -9.71
C ARG A 503 5.50 24.78 -9.59
N PHE A 504 6.11 24.72 -8.42
CA PHE A 504 7.12 23.72 -8.07
C PHE A 504 6.55 22.81 -6.98
N GLY A 505 6.90 21.54 -6.99
CA GLY A 505 6.38 20.64 -5.97
C GLY A 505 6.93 19.24 -6.03
N PHE A 506 6.45 18.41 -5.11
CA PHE A 506 6.70 16.99 -5.08
C PHE A 506 5.51 16.26 -5.68
N SER A 507 5.75 15.22 -6.48
CA SER A 507 4.68 14.37 -7.03
C SER A 507 4.94 12.89 -6.75
N SER A 508 3.85 12.13 -6.67
CA SER A 508 3.90 10.66 -6.66
C SER A 508 3.99 10.07 -8.07
N GLN A 509 3.48 10.80 -9.05
CA GLN A 509 3.32 10.37 -10.44
C GLN A 509 3.57 11.59 -11.34
N GLY A 510 4.69 11.58 -12.06
CA GLY A 510 5.19 12.75 -12.78
C GLY A 510 4.34 13.16 -13.98
N GLU A 511 3.77 12.18 -14.70
CA GLU A 511 2.93 12.43 -15.88
C GLU A 511 1.56 13.05 -15.54
N ASN A 512 1.12 12.91 -14.29
CA ASN A 512 -0.19 13.35 -13.85
C ASN A 512 -0.15 14.77 -13.28
N ASN A 513 -1.22 15.53 -13.52
CA ASN A 513 -1.29 16.95 -13.21
C ASN A 513 -1.45 17.29 -11.71
N PHE A 514 -1.28 16.32 -10.81
CA PHE A 514 -1.62 16.47 -9.40
C PHE A 514 -0.37 16.21 -8.55
N GLN A 515 0.19 17.28 -7.99
CA GLN A 515 1.30 17.19 -7.03
C GLN A 515 0.82 16.61 -5.69
N THR A 516 1.74 16.00 -4.95
CA THR A 516 1.52 15.63 -3.55
C THR A 516 1.48 16.89 -2.67
N ALA A 517 2.44 17.80 -2.89
CA ALA A 517 2.53 19.11 -2.27
C ALA A 517 3.25 20.06 -3.24
N GLY A 518 2.90 21.34 -3.24
CA GLY A 518 3.49 22.31 -4.14
C GLY A 518 3.42 23.75 -3.65
N MET A 519 4.41 24.53 -4.07
CA MET A 519 4.41 25.99 -4.01
C MET A 519 3.92 26.55 -5.35
N LEU A 520 2.99 27.48 -5.29
CA LEU A 520 2.31 28.06 -6.45
C LEU A 520 2.52 29.56 -6.46
N LEU A 521 3.25 30.05 -7.47
CA LEU A 521 3.35 31.47 -7.81
C LEU A 521 2.38 31.75 -8.95
N ARG A 522 1.40 32.61 -8.71
CA ARG A 522 0.39 32.97 -9.71
C ARG A 522 0.20 34.48 -9.75
N ARG A 523 0.19 35.06 -10.96
CA ARG A 523 -0.25 36.44 -11.14
C ARG A 523 -1.75 36.54 -10.87
N THR A 524 -2.13 37.29 -9.84
CA THR A 524 -3.52 37.42 -9.37
C THR A 524 -4.15 38.77 -9.71
N SER A 525 -3.33 39.79 -9.96
CA SER A 525 -3.75 41.11 -10.41
C SER A 525 -2.73 41.72 -11.39
N ASP A 526 -3.00 42.93 -11.88
CA ASP A 526 -2.08 43.62 -12.79
C ASP A 526 -0.67 43.79 -12.21
N ASN A 527 -0.57 43.98 -10.89
CA ASN A 527 0.67 44.34 -10.21
C ASN A 527 1.12 43.33 -9.16
N GLU A 528 0.44 42.19 -9.01
CA GLU A 528 0.70 41.24 -7.92
C GLU A 528 0.85 39.79 -8.40
N VAL A 529 1.80 39.11 -7.76
CA VAL A 529 2.01 37.66 -7.83
C VAL A 529 1.85 37.11 -6.42
N THR A 530 0.97 36.13 -6.27
CA THR A 530 0.68 35.50 -4.98
C THR A 530 1.39 34.15 -4.90
N LEU A 531 2.15 33.94 -3.83
CA LEU A 531 2.65 32.66 -3.37
C LEU A 531 1.60 31.98 -2.49
N SER A 532 1.27 30.73 -2.81
CA SER A 532 0.37 29.87 -2.03
C SER A 532 0.89 28.44 -1.95
N GLY A 533 0.49 27.72 -0.89
CA GLY A 533 0.78 26.30 -0.74
C GLY A 533 -0.41 25.44 -1.10
N ILE A 534 -0.21 24.46 -1.98
CA ILE A 534 -1.27 23.54 -2.43
C ILE A 534 -0.87 22.07 -2.24
N ALA A 535 -1.85 21.22 -1.95
CA ALA A 535 -1.70 19.78 -1.93
C ALA A 535 -2.97 19.13 -2.50
N PHE A 536 -2.83 17.97 -3.15
CA PHE A 536 -3.94 17.33 -3.86
C PHE A 536 -4.33 15.98 -3.29
N GLY A 537 -5.65 15.76 -3.24
CA GLY A 537 -6.29 14.50 -2.85
C GLY A 537 -6.84 14.53 -1.43
N ASP A 538 -7.76 13.61 -1.16
CA ASP A 538 -8.46 13.50 0.13
C ASP A 538 -7.46 13.46 1.29
N GLY A 539 -7.80 14.17 2.37
CA GLY A 539 -6.92 14.36 3.52
C GLY A 539 -5.79 15.39 3.34
N SER A 540 -5.63 15.99 2.17
CA SER A 540 -4.70 17.11 1.96
C SER A 540 -5.36 18.45 2.26
N THR A 541 -4.59 19.40 2.76
CA THR A 541 -5.04 20.79 2.98
C THR A 541 -4.02 21.76 2.40
N SER A 542 -4.51 22.87 1.85
CA SER A 542 -3.66 24.00 1.47
C SER A 542 -3.10 24.72 2.70
N ILE A 543 -1.96 25.40 2.53
CA ILE A 543 -1.50 26.39 3.52
C ILE A 543 -2.50 27.55 3.49
N SER A 544 -3.06 27.90 4.64
CA SER A 544 -4.13 28.91 4.77
C SER A 544 -3.67 30.34 4.47
N SER A 545 -2.37 30.60 4.63
CA SER A 545 -1.75 31.90 4.39
C SER A 545 -1.19 32.02 2.98
N THR A 546 -1.12 33.25 2.48
CA THR A 546 -0.49 33.61 1.21
C THR A 546 0.45 34.78 1.38
N LYS A 547 1.47 34.90 0.51
CA LYS A 547 2.38 36.06 0.46
C LYS A 547 2.28 36.69 -0.93
N THR A 548 2.19 38.01 -0.98
CA THR A 548 2.13 38.76 -2.24
C THR A 548 3.48 39.41 -2.53
N PHE A 549 3.88 39.35 -3.80
CA PHE A 549 5.05 39.99 -4.37
C PHE A 549 4.63 40.90 -5.54
N PRO A 550 5.42 41.90 -5.93
CA PRO A 550 5.15 42.68 -7.12
C PRO A 550 5.21 41.80 -8.38
N ALA A 551 4.35 42.10 -9.36
CA ALA A 551 4.35 41.42 -10.67
C ALA A 551 5.64 41.63 -11.47
N ARG A 552 6.48 42.59 -11.06
CA ARG A 552 7.88 42.67 -11.47
C ARG A 552 8.74 42.66 -10.21
N GLN A 553 9.47 41.57 -10.03
CA GLN A 553 10.42 41.37 -8.96
C GLN A 553 11.82 41.35 -9.56
N ILE A 554 12.66 42.29 -9.12
CA ILE A 554 14.06 42.41 -9.57
C ILE A 554 15.05 41.98 -8.49
N THR A 555 14.59 41.86 -7.25
CA THR A 555 15.37 41.34 -6.13
C THR A 555 15.17 39.82 -6.05
N PRO A 556 16.25 39.03 -6.01
CA PRO A 556 16.19 37.59 -5.83
C PRO A 556 15.35 37.17 -4.62
N VAL A 557 14.63 36.06 -4.78
CA VAL A 557 13.86 35.42 -3.71
C VAL A 557 14.18 33.93 -3.72
N THR A 558 14.51 33.39 -2.55
CA THR A 558 14.70 31.96 -2.36
C THR A 558 13.46 31.37 -1.72
N PHE A 559 12.93 30.31 -2.30
CA PHE A 559 11.80 29.53 -1.77
C PHE A 559 12.28 28.14 -1.37
N VAL A 560 11.72 27.62 -0.27
CA VAL A 560 11.94 26.25 0.19
C VAL A 560 10.58 25.59 0.40
N LEU A 561 10.32 24.49 -0.29
CA LEU A 561 9.21 23.58 0.00
C LEU A 561 9.75 22.41 0.80
N ALA A 562 9.40 22.35 2.08
CA ALA A 562 9.69 21.22 2.95
C ALA A 562 8.51 20.24 2.92
N MET A 563 8.79 18.95 2.77
CA MET A 563 7.79 17.89 2.87
C MET A 563 8.29 16.83 3.84
N ASP A 564 7.46 16.51 4.83
CA ASP A 564 7.74 15.53 5.88
C ASP A 564 6.63 14.49 5.90
N LYS A 565 6.97 13.24 5.59
CA LYS A 565 6.01 12.14 5.55
C LYS A 565 5.73 11.51 6.92
N THR A 566 6.44 11.90 7.97
CA THR A 566 6.23 11.44 9.36
C THR A 566 5.32 12.36 10.16
N LYS A 567 5.38 13.67 9.91
CA LYS A 567 4.55 14.66 10.61
C LYS A 567 3.07 14.53 10.26
N GLY A 568 2.21 14.33 11.26
CA GLY A 568 0.76 14.20 11.05
C GLY A 568 0.37 12.97 10.22
N ASN A 569 1.18 11.91 10.24
CA ASN A 569 0.87 10.64 9.58
C ASN A 569 0.46 9.58 10.62
N PRO A 570 -0.84 9.48 10.98
CA PRO A 570 -1.30 8.58 12.04
C PRO A 570 -1.29 7.09 11.65
N GLY A 571 -0.72 6.73 10.50
CA GLY A 571 -0.75 5.36 9.97
C GLY A 571 -2.12 4.91 9.43
N GLU A 572 -3.19 5.71 9.61
CA GLU A 572 -4.60 5.42 9.27
C GLU A 572 -5.34 6.67 8.69
N GLY A 573 -6.42 6.53 7.89
CA GLY A 573 -7.15 7.67 7.28
C GLY A 573 -6.57 8.23 5.96
N ASP A 574 -7.12 9.34 5.43
CA ASP A 574 -6.69 9.86 4.12
C ASP A 574 -5.51 10.84 4.20
N ALA A 575 -5.32 11.51 5.34
CA ALA A 575 -4.21 12.43 5.59
C ALA A 575 -2.95 11.66 6.07
N GLY A 576 -1.78 12.10 5.64
CA GLY A 576 -0.53 11.59 6.18
C GLY A 576 0.70 12.29 5.60
N GLY A 577 1.45 12.93 6.49
CA GLY A 577 2.56 13.83 6.14
C GLY A 577 2.10 15.28 6.10
N ALA A 578 3.04 16.20 6.31
CA ALA A 578 2.84 17.63 6.25
C ALA A 578 3.81 18.28 5.26
N TYR A 579 3.46 19.47 4.79
CA TYR A 579 4.37 20.29 4.00
C TYR A 579 4.31 21.75 4.43
N GLU A 580 5.45 22.42 4.29
CA GLU A 580 5.67 23.80 4.71
C GLU A 580 6.38 24.54 3.58
N ILE A 581 6.09 25.83 3.44
CA ILE A 581 6.76 26.70 2.47
C ILE A 581 7.44 27.81 3.25
N PHE A 582 8.69 28.07 2.91
CA PHE A 582 9.48 29.16 3.43
C PHE A 582 9.96 30.03 2.27
N PHE A 583 10.14 31.32 2.53
CA PHE A 583 10.72 32.26 1.57
C PHE A 583 11.71 33.20 2.27
N ARG A 584 12.68 33.70 1.51
CA ARG A 584 13.68 34.68 1.96
C ARG A 584 13.99 35.62 0.81
N GLU A 585 13.77 36.93 1.00
CA GLU A 585 14.20 37.95 0.04
C GLU A 585 15.71 38.21 0.21
N GLN A 586 16.41 38.71 -0.81
CA GLN A 586 17.89 38.79 -0.81
C GLN A 586 18.48 39.46 0.45
N ASP A 587 17.80 40.46 0.99
CA ASP A 587 18.29 41.27 2.12
C ASP A 587 17.88 40.69 3.50
N ASP A 588 17.11 39.60 3.53
CA ASP A 588 16.67 38.95 4.76
C ASP A 588 17.72 37.95 5.28
N GLU A 589 18.02 37.99 6.58
CA GLU A 589 18.97 37.05 7.21
C GLU A 589 18.40 35.64 7.39
N THR A 590 17.08 35.49 7.51
CA THR A 590 16.42 34.22 7.87
C THR A 590 15.22 33.90 6.98
N PHE A 591 14.89 32.62 6.85
CA PHE A 591 13.70 32.17 6.13
C PHE A 591 12.42 32.45 6.92
N THR A 592 11.43 33.02 6.25
CA THR A 592 10.09 33.25 6.81
C THR A 592 9.14 32.14 6.39
N PRO A 593 8.43 31.45 7.31
CA PRO A 593 7.39 30.49 6.96
C PRO A 593 6.17 31.21 6.35
N LEU A 594 5.58 30.64 5.30
CA LEU A 594 4.39 31.19 4.64
C LEU A 594 3.18 31.22 5.58
N GLY A 595 3.07 30.24 6.49
CA GLY A 595 1.96 30.10 7.43
C GLY A 595 1.99 28.76 8.13
N GLN A 596 0.82 28.31 8.61
CA GLN A 596 0.69 26.99 9.23
C GLN A 596 0.91 25.87 8.19
N PRO A 597 1.50 24.72 8.58
CA PRO A 597 1.75 23.61 7.68
C PRO A 597 0.45 23.10 7.02
N GLY A 598 0.52 22.79 5.73
CA GLY A 598 -0.54 22.05 5.05
C GLY A 598 -0.38 20.54 5.26
N THR A 599 -1.46 19.78 5.12
CA THR A 599 -1.40 18.31 5.16
C THR A 599 -1.31 17.73 3.76
N THR A 600 -0.65 16.58 3.64
CA THR A 600 -0.59 15.83 2.38
C THR A 600 -1.42 14.55 2.47
N ARG A 601 -1.93 14.07 1.34
CA ARG A 601 -2.57 12.76 1.26
C ARG A 601 -1.57 11.67 1.61
N ARG A 602 -1.97 10.75 2.48
CA ARG A 602 -1.11 9.68 3.01
C ARG A 602 -0.48 8.82 1.91
N SER A 603 -1.28 8.39 0.95
CA SER A 603 -0.85 7.52 -0.16
C SER A 603 0.00 8.24 -1.21
N ARG A 604 0.11 9.57 -1.14
CA ARG A 604 0.93 10.37 -2.04
C ARG A 604 2.29 10.67 -1.41
N ASN A 605 3.34 10.46 -2.18
CA ASN A 605 4.75 10.55 -1.82
C ASN A 605 5.46 11.64 -2.63
N GLY A 606 6.67 12.02 -2.24
CA GLY A 606 7.58 12.82 -3.05
C GLY A 606 8.51 11.92 -3.86
N ASN A 607 8.01 11.39 -4.97
CA ASN A 607 8.77 10.52 -5.86
C ASN A 607 9.59 11.32 -6.87
N GLN A 608 9.10 12.50 -7.21
CA GLN A 608 9.61 13.38 -8.25
C GLN A 608 9.54 14.82 -7.80
N ILE A 609 10.48 15.65 -8.28
CA ILE A 609 10.29 17.09 -8.40
C ILE A 609 9.39 17.33 -9.61
N HIS A 610 8.41 18.21 -9.48
CA HIS A 610 7.46 18.55 -10.53
C HIS A 610 7.41 20.06 -10.75
N LEU A 611 7.67 20.49 -11.98
CA LEU A 611 7.53 21.86 -12.45
C LEU A 611 6.30 21.94 -13.36
N ARG A 612 5.39 22.86 -13.07
CA ARG A 612 4.27 23.19 -13.93
C ARG A 612 4.27 24.67 -14.28
N THR A 613 4.00 24.96 -15.54
CA THR A 613 3.77 26.32 -16.03
C THR A 613 2.42 26.39 -16.75
N ALA A 614 1.69 27.50 -16.60
CA ALA A 614 0.44 27.76 -17.32
C ALA A 614 0.26 29.26 -17.56
N GLY A 615 -0.46 29.64 -18.62
CA GLY A 615 -0.55 31.03 -19.05
C GLY A 615 0.55 31.44 -20.05
N LEU A 616 0.50 32.68 -20.52
CA LEU A 616 1.40 33.20 -21.55
C LEU A 616 2.61 33.89 -20.91
N PHE A 617 3.82 33.40 -21.21
CA PHE A 617 5.11 33.98 -20.79
C PHE A 617 5.85 34.43 -22.05
N ALA A 618 5.25 35.34 -22.80
CA ALA A 618 5.56 35.57 -24.22
C ALA A 618 5.59 37.04 -24.62
N ALA A 619 5.15 37.96 -23.76
CA ALA A 619 5.27 39.37 -24.07
C ALA A 619 6.74 39.79 -24.09
N ARG A 620 7.04 40.87 -24.82
CA ARG A 620 8.40 41.33 -25.15
C ARG A 620 9.33 41.45 -23.94
N ASP A 621 8.77 41.78 -22.78
CA ASP A 621 9.51 42.02 -21.54
C ASP A 621 9.16 41.02 -20.42
N GLU A 622 8.41 39.95 -20.72
CA GLU A 622 8.06 38.92 -19.73
C GLU A 622 9.17 37.89 -19.52
N TYR A 623 9.42 37.57 -18.25
CA TYR A 623 10.38 36.53 -17.87
C TYR A 623 10.10 35.98 -16.48
N PHE A 624 10.56 34.77 -16.24
CA PHE A 624 10.71 34.18 -14.91
C PHE A 624 12.05 33.44 -14.89
N ASP A 625 13.02 33.96 -14.14
CA ASP A 625 14.41 33.53 -14.19
C ASP A 625 14.79 32.78 -12.92
N ILE A 626 15.18 31.53 -13.09
CA ILE A 626 15.63 30.65 -12.00
C ILE A 626 17.16 30.67 -11.99
N ASP A 627 17.74 31.12 -10.87
CA ASP A 627 19.19 31.04 -10.62
C ASP A 627 19.59 29.61 -10.26
N ARG A 628 18.77 28.95 -9.44
CA ARG A 628 19.10 27.63 -8.91
C ARG A 628 17.85 26.87 -8.47
N ILE A 629 17.90 25.56 -8.61
CA ILE A 629 16.89 24.65 -8.09
C ILE A 629 17.60 23.35 -7.70
N TYR A 630 17.35 22.84 -6.50
CA TYR A 630 17.98 21.61 -6.02
C TYR A 630 17.13 20.91 -4.96
N PHE A 631 17.40 19.63 -4.80
CA PHE A 631 16.82 18.80 -3.74
C PHE A 631 17.82 18.57 -2.61
N ALA A 632 17.35 18.61 -1.38
CA ALA A 632 18.14 18.28 -0.21
C ALA A 632 17.35 17.37 0.74
N THR A 633 18.06 16.50 1.44
CA THR A 633 17.53 15.66 2.54
C THR A 633 17.81 16.26 3.91
N ILE A 634 18.67 17.28 3.98
CA ILE A 634 19.00 18.06 5.18
C ILE A 634 18.36 19.43 5.04
N SER A 635 17.84 19.97 6.15
CA SER A 635 17.19 21.28 6.19
C SER A 635 18.14 22.38 5.68
N PRO A 636 17.74 23.18 4.67
CA PRO A 636 18.47 24.36 4.22
C PRO A 636 18.07 25.64 4.98
N LEU A 637 17.14 25.54 5.92
CA LEU A 637 16.50 26.65 6.65
C LEU A 637 17.36 27.20 7.78
#